data_AF-A0A6J0Z2Y2-F1
#
_entry.id   AF-A0A6J0Z2Y2-F1
#
_cell.length_a   1.000
_cell.length_b   1.000
_cell.length_c   1.000
_cell.angle_alpha   90.00
_cell.angle_beta   90.00
_cell.angle_gamma   90.00
#
_symmetry.space_group_name_H-M   'P 1'
#
loop_
_entity.id
_entity.type
_entity.pdbx_description
1 polymer ?
#
loop_
_entity_poly.entity_id
_entity_poly.type
_entity_poly.pdbx_seq_one_letter_code
_entity_poly.pdbx_strand_id
1 'polypeptide(L)'
;MLLWILLLETSLCFAAGNVTGDVCKEKICSCNEIEGDLHVDCEKKGFTSLQRFTAPTSQFYHLFLHGNSLTRLFPNEFANFYNAVSLHMENNGLHEIVPGAFLGLQLVKRLHINNNKIKSFRKQTFLGLDDLEYLQADFNLLRDIDPGAFQDLNKLEVLILNDNLISTLPANVFQYVPITHLDLRGNRLKTLPYEEVLEQIPGIAEILLEDNPWDCTCDLLSLKEWLENIPKNALIGRVVCEAPTRLQGKDLNETTEQDLCPLKHRVDSSLPAPPAQEETFPPGPLPTPFKTNGQEDHATPGSAPNGGTKIPGNWQIKIRPTAAIGTGSARNKPPANGLPCPGGCSCDHIPGSGLKMNCNNRNVSSLADLKPKLSNVQELFLRDNKIHSIRKSHFVDYKNLILLDLGNNNIATVENNTFKNLLDLRWLYMDSNYLDTLSREKFAGLQNLEYLNVEYNAIQLILPGTFNAMPKLRILILNNNLLRSLPVDVFAGVSLSKLSLHNNYFMYLPVAGVLDQLTSIIQIDLHGNPWECACTIVPFKQWAERLGSEVLMSDLKCETPVNFFRKDFMLLSNDEICPQLYARISPTLTSHSKNSTGLAETGTHSNSYLDTSRVSISVLVPGLLLVFVTSAFTVVGMLVFILRNRKRSKRRDANSSASEINSLQTVCDSSYWHSGPYNADGAHRVYDCGSHSLSD
;
A
#
# COMPACT_ATOMS: atom_id res chain seq x y z
N MET A 1 71.48 -1.43 4.45
CA MET A 1 70.72 -0.28 3.90
C MET A 1 69.61 -0.71 2.94
N LEU A 2 69.87 -1.49 1.89
CA LEU A 2 68.81 -1.97 0.97
C LEU A 2 67.73 -2.84 1.63
N LEU A 3 68.09 -3.68 2.61
CA LEU A 3 67.14 -4.50 3.36
C LEU A 3 66.21 -3.67 4.27
N TRP A 4 66.69 -2.51 4.73
CA TRP A 4 65.91 -1.57 5.54
C TRP A 4 64.95 -0.74 4.69
N ILE A 5 65.29 -0.47 3.43
CA ILE A 5 64.42 0.23 2.48
C ILE A 5 63.27 -0.69 2.03
N LEU A 6 63.56 -1.98 1.79
CA LEU A 6 62.51 -2.97 1.49
C LEU A 6 61.59 -3.24 2.69
N LEU A 7 62.12 -3.20 3.92
CA LEU A 7 61.31 -3.31 5.13
C LEU A 7 60.50 -2.03 5.40
N LEU A 8 60.98 -0.86 4.97
CA LEU A 8 60.20 0.38 5.02
C LEU A 8 59.11 0.40 3.95
N GLU A 9 59.36 -0.05 2.71
CA GLU A 9 58.32 -0.13 1.68
C GLU A 9 57.26 -1.20 1.99
N THR A 10 57.66 -2.34 2.57
CA THR A 10 56.69 -3.34 3.04
C THR A 10 55.93 -2.84 4.29
N SER A 11 56.57 -2.11 5.21
CA SER A 11 55.89 -1.47 6.34
C SER A 11 55.03 -0.25 5.94
N LEU A 12 55.35 0.45 4.84
CA LEU A 12 54.54 1.54 4.28
C LEU A 12 53.35 1.00 3.47
N CYS A 13 53.45 -0.19 2.88
CA CYS A 13 52.30 -0.89 2.30
C CYS A 13 51.31 -1.42 3.35
N PHE A 14 51.76 -1.74 4.57
CA PHE A 14 50.87 -2.12 5.69
C PHE A 14 50.33 -0.91 6.49
N ALA A 15 50.77 0.31 6.15
CA ALA A 15 50.28 1.57 6.71
C ALA A 15 49.56 2.44 5.66
N ALA A 16 49.06 1.83 4.57
CA ALA A 16 47.97 2.41 3.81
C ALA A 16 46.70 2.28 4.69
N GLY A 17 46.46 3.29 5.53
CA GLY A 17 45.18 3.43 6.21
C GLY A 17 44.05 3.25 5.20
N ASN A 18 42.97 2.58 5.61
CA ASN A 18 41.73 2.43 4.84
C ASN A 18 41.40 3.74 4.11
N VAL A 19 41.80 3.86 2.84
CA VAL A 19 41.43 4.99 2.00
C VAL A 19 40.02 4.67 1.56
N THR A 20 39.05 5.13 2.35
CA THR A 20 37.64 5.04 1.97
C THR A 20 37.39 6.09 0.89
N GLY A 21 36.94 5.64 -0.28
CA GLY A 21 36.70 6.52 -1.42
C GLY A 21 35.36 7.24 -1.26
N ASP A 22 35.36 8.57 -1.40
CA ASP A 22 34.12 9.36 -1.38
C ASP A 22 33.40 9.19 -2.71
N VAL A 23 32.17 8.65 -2.66
CA VAL A 23 31.40 8.25 -3.85
C VAL A 23 31.15 9.39 -4.82
N CYS A 24 31.07 10.64 -4.32
CA CYS A 24 30.86 11.82 -5.14
C CYS A 24 32.19 12.43 -5.60
N LYS A 25 33.19 12.55 -4.71
CA LYS A 25 34.49 13.14 -5.09
C LYS A 25 35.25 12.28 -6.09
N GLU A 26 35.16 10.97 -5.96
CA GLU A 26 35.81 10.01 -6.84
C GLU A 26 34.95 9.67 -8.08
N LYS A 27 33.80 10.32 -8.25
CA LYS A 27 32.86 10.12 -9.37
C LYS A 27 32.44 8.66 -9.57
N ILE A 28 32.37 7.90 -8.48
CA ILE A 28 31.92 6.51 -8.49
C ILE A 28 30.40 6.49 -8.73
N CYS A 29 29.70 7.36 -7.99
CA CYS A 29 28.28 7.62 -8.09
C CYS A 29 28.01 9.01 -8.68
N SER A 30 26.84 9.18 -9.29
CA SER A 30 26.36 10.46 -9.79
C SER A 30 25.78 11.25 -8.62
N CYS A 31 26.22 12.48 -8.41
CA CYS A 31 25.75 13.30 -7.29
C CYS A 31 25.23 14.64 -7.82
N ASN A 32 23.91 14.81 -7.78
CA ASN A 32 23.20 15.95 -8.35
C ASN A 32 22.38 16.64 -7.26
N GLU A 33 22.42 17.97 -7.18
CA GLU A 33 21.50 18.74 -6.34
C GLU A 33 20.21 19.01 -7.12
N ILE A 34 19.08 18.56 -6.59
CA ILE A 34 17.74 18.75 -7.17
C ILE A 34 16.91 19.49 -6.13
N GLU A 35 16.46 20.71 -6.47
CA GLU A 35 15.64 21.57 -5.61
C GLU A 35 16.21 21.88 -4.20
N GLY A 36 17.53 21.71 -4.01
CA GLY A 36 18.22 21.96 -2.74
C GLY A 36 18.54 20.69 -1.95
N ASP A 37 18.05 19.53 -2.40
CA ASP A 37 18.35 18.22 -1.83
C ASP A 37 19.36 17.46 -2.72
N LEU A 38 20.40 16.93 -2.08
CA LEU A 38 21.45 16.20 -2.79
C LEU A 38 20.97 14.77 -3.09
N HIS A 39 21.08 14.34 -4.34
CA HIS A 39 20.73 13.00 -4.78
C HIS A 39 22.02 12.26 -5.12
N VAL A 40 22.32 11.19 -4.38
CA VAL A 40 23.49 10.33 -4.56
C VAL A 40 23.03 9.05 -5.24
N ASP A 41 23.30 8.98 -6.53
CA ASP A 41 22.89 7.89 -7.39
C ASP A 41 24.03 6.92 -7.70
N CYS A 42 23.85 5.71 -7.21
CA CYS A 42 24.76 4.59 -7.30
C CYS A 42 24.13 3.38 -8.02
N GLU A 43 23.16 3.57 -8.91
CA GLU A 43 22.45 2.47 -9.58
C GLU A 43 23.38 1.60 -10.45
N LYS A 44 23.17 0.26 -10.45
CA LYS A 44 23.82 -0.71 -11.36
C LYS A 44 25.35 -0.64 -11.41
N LYS A 45 25.99 -0.16 -10.34
CA LYS A 45 27.46 -0.13 -10.21
C LYS A 45 28.06 -1.50 -9.88
N GLY A 46 27.21 -2.49 -9.59
CA GLY A 46 27.64 -3.84 -9.23
C GLY A 46 28.18 -3.92 -7.80
N PHE A 47 27.74 -3.00 -6.93
CA PHE A 47 28.19 -3.00 -5.54
C PHE A 47 27.74 -4.26 -4.81
N THR A 48 28.70 -4.89 -4.13
CA THR A 48 28.47 -6.04 -3.24
C THR A 48 28.60 -5.65 -1.76
N SER A 49 29.27 -4.53 -1.47
CA SER A 49 29.45 -3.98 -0.14
C SER A 49 29.75 -2.47 -0.23
N LEU A 50 29.34 -1.72 0.79
CA LEU A 50 29.49 -0.27 0.90
C LEU A 50 30.52 0.17 1.94
N GLN A 51 31.09 -0.75 2.73
CA GLN A 51 32.03 -0.44 3.81
C GLN A 51 33.29 0.30 3.37
N ARG A 52 33.68 0.18 2.09
CA ARG A 52 34.86 0.84 1.51
C ARG A 52 34.59 2.25 0.99
N PHE A 53 33.33 2.67 0.99
CA PHE A 53 32.91 3.94 0.44
C PHE A 53 32.48 4.90 1.55
N THR A 54 32.63 6.19 1.28
CA THR A 54 32.10 7.27 2.11
C THR A 54 31.21 8.17 1.28
N ALA A 55 30.29 8.87 1.94
CA ALA A 55 29.38 9.81 1.31
C ALA A 55 29.61 11.24 1.78
N PRO A 56 29.05 12.24 1.08
CA PRO A 56 29.19 13.64 1.43
C PRO A 56 28.72 13.94 2.86
N THR A 57 29.57 14.61 3.63
CA THR A 57 29.32 14.91 5.06
C THR A 57 28.70 16.28 5.30
N SER A 58 28.65 17.12 4.25
CA SER A 58 28.27 18.54 4.34
C SER A 58 26.79 18.83 4.14
N GLN A 59 26.02 17.88 3.59
CA GLN A 59 24.61 18.05 3.25
C GLN A 59 23.85 16.73 3.47
N PHE A 60 22.53 16.83 3.63
CA PHE A 60 21.61 15.70 3.63
C PHE A 60 21.34 15.24 2.21
N TYR A 61 21.12 13.93 2.03
CA TYR A 61 20.93 13.39 0.68
C TYR A 61 20.00 12.17 0.61
N HIS A 62 19.51 11.92 -0.59
CA HIS A 62 18.78 10.71 -0.97
C HIS A 62 19.75 9.72 -1.62
N LEU A 63 19.79 8.48 -1.13
CA LEU A 63 20.75 7.46 -1.57
C LEU A 63 20.06 6.38 -2.41
N PHE A 64 20.44 6.30 -3.69
CA PHE A 64 19.91 5.34 -4.66
C PHE A 64 20.90 4.22 -4.93
N LEU A 65 20.58 3.02 -4.44
CA LEU A 65 21.41 1.81 -4.56
C LEU A 65 20.69 0.67 -5.28
N HIS A 66 19.57 0.95 -5.92
CA HIS A 66 18.79 -0.02 -6.67
C HIS A 66 19.60 -0.69 -7.80
N GLY A 67 19.24 -1.94 -8.12
CA GLY A 67 19.86 -2.70 -9.21
C GLY A 67 21.34 -3.05 -9.03
N ASN A 68 21.86 -3.05 -7.79
CA ASN A 68 23.20 -3.54 -7.46
C ASN A 68 23.18 -5.04 -7.08
N SER A 69 24.27 -5.54 -6.49
CA SER A 69 24.41 -6.94 -6.05
C SER A 69 24.57 -7.04 -4.54
N LEU A 70 23.84 -6.20 -3.80
CA LEU A 70 23.77 -6.20 -2.34
C LEU A 70 22.93 -7.39 -1.85
N THR A 71 23.41 -8.61 -2.09
CA THR A 71 22.68 -9.84 -1.77
C THR A 71 22.56 -10.09 -0.27
N ARG A 72 23.50 -9.56 0.54
CA ARG A 72 23.49 -9.63 2.00
C ARG A 72 24.02 -8.32 2.59
N LEU A 73 23.39 -7.83 3.64
CA LEU A 73 23.87 -6.67 4.39
C LEU A 73 24.51 -7.10 5.71
N PHE A 74 25.73 -6.64 5.97
CA PHE A 74 26.47 -6.92 7.21
C PHE A 74 26.30 -5.79 8.23
N PRO A 75 26.61 -6.01 9.52
CA PRO A 75 26.55 -4.95 10.52
C PRO A 75 27.42 -3.75 10.15
N ASN A 76 26.92 -2.53 10.38
CA ASN A 76 27.60 -1.27 10.06
C ASN A 76 27.91 -1.05 8.57
N GLU A 77 27.18 -1.71 7.66
CA GLU A 77 27.37 -1.57 6.20
C GLU A 77 27.28 -0.11 5.75
N PHE A 78 26.44 0.68 6.44
CA PHE A 78 26.14 2.07 6.13
C PHE A 78 26.75 3.09 7.11
N ALA A 79 27.74 2.70 7.92
CA ALA A 79 28.30 3.58 8.95
C ALA A 79 28.85 4.92 8.40
N ASN A 80 29.29 4.94 7.15
CA ASN A 80 29.82 6.13 6.48
C ASN A 80 28.76 6.97 5.74
N PHE A 81 27.48 6.60 5.84
CA PHE A 81 26.36 7.21 5.09
C PHE A 81 25.35 7.93 6.01
N TYR A 82 25.83 8.49 7.10
CA TYR A 82 25.00 8.98 8.21
C TYR A 82 24.07 10.18 7.91
N ASN A 83 24.31 10.89 6.80
CA ASN A 83 23.47 12.01 6.35
C ASN A 83 22.36 11.60 5.35
N ALA A 84 22.18 10.31 5.10
CA ALA A 84 21.13 9.83 4.21
C ALA A 84 19.74 10.04 4.84
N VAL A 85 18.79 10.56 4.04
CA VAL A 85 17.40 10.83 4.41
C VAL A 85 16.44 9.80 3.83
N SER A 86 16.69 9.34 2.60
CA SER A 86 16.04 8.17 2.03
C SER A 86 17.06 7.16 1.53
N LEU A 87 16.71 5.89 1.62
CA LEU A 87 17.52 4.77 1.19
C LEU A 87 16.71 3.84 0.27
N HIS A 88 17.17 3.74 -0.97
CA HIS A 88 16.56 2.95 -2.03
C HIS A 88 17.44 1.75 -2.38
N MET A 89 16.97 0.53 -2.10
CA MET A 89 17.71 -0.73 -2.30
C MET A 89 16.90 -1.78 -3.06
N GLU A 90 15.97 -1.34 -3.89
CA GLU A 90 15.14 -2.16 -4.76
C GLU A 90 15.98 -2.99 -5.73
N ASN A 91 15.48 -4.15 -6.15
CA ASN A 91 16.11 -4.94 -7.22
C ASN A 91 17.57 -5.40 -6.96
N ASN A 92 17.98 -5.56 -5.69
CA ASN A 92 19.35 -5.97 -5.32
C ASN A 92 19.53 -7.49 -5.18
N GLY A 93 18.43 -8.25 -5.25
CA GLY A 93 18.44 -9.67 -4.93
C GLY A 93 18.79 -9.93 -3.46
N LEU A 94 18.57 -8.94 -2.59
CA LEU A 94 18.85 -9.00 -1.15
C LEU A 94 18.02 -10.11 -0.51
N HIS A 95 18.67 -11.11 0.07
CA HIS A 95 17.97 -12.23 0.73
C HIS A 95 18.20 -12.31 2.24
N GLU A 96 19.19 -11.61 2.78
CA GLU A 96 19.50 -11.59 4.21
C GLU A 96 19.99 -10.21 4.68
N ILE A 97 19.38 -9.70 5.75
CA ILE A 97 19.80 -8.49 6.46
C ILE A 97 20.27 -8.92 7.85
N VAL A 98 21.56 -8.75 8.14
CA VAL A 98 22.11 -9.08 9.45
C VAL A 98 21.74 -7.97 10.45
N PRO A 99 21.36 -8.30 11.69
CA PRO A 99 21.05 -7.28 12.71
C PRO A 99 22.14 -6.22 12.86
N GLY A 100 21.73 -4.96 12.96
CA GLY A 100 22.65 -3.82 12.99
C GLY A 100 23.26 -3.43 11.64
N ALA A 101 22.72 -3.94 10.53
CA ALA A 101 23.16 -3.52 9.19
C ALA A 101 23.02 -2.02 8.94
N PHE A 102 21.93 -1.43 9.46
CA PHE A 102 21.59 -0.02 9.30
C PHE A 102 22.18 0.90 10.38
N LEU A 103 23.10 0.40 11.20
CA LEU A 103 23.77 1.23 12.19
C LEU A 103 24.50 2.40 11.50
N GLY A 104 24.17 3.62 11.95
CA GLY A 104 24.67 4.88 11.39
C GLY A 104 23.63 5.66 10.59
N LEU A 105 22.50 5.07 10.21
CA LEU A 105 21.45 5.70 9.38
C LEU A 105 20.33 6.37 10.20
N GLN A 106 20.70 7.15 11.21
CA GLN A 106 19.76 7.70 12.19
C GLN A 106 18.75 8.69 11.59
N LEU A 107 19.09 9.31 10.45
CA LEU A 107 18.28 10.33 9.79
C LEU A 107 17.41 9.79 8.66
N VAL A 108 17.49 8.49 8.36
CA VAL A 108 16.73 7.88 7.28
C VAL A 108 15.26 7.83 7.69
N LYS A 109 14.45 8.60 6.97
CA LYS A 109 12.99 8.64 7.09
C LYS A 109 12.31 7.60 6.21
N ARG A 110 12.96 7.18 5.13
CA ARG A 110 12.35 6.29 4.12
C ARG A 110 13.28 5.17 3.73
N LEU A 111 12.77 3.95 3.81
CA LEU A 111 13.49 2.75 3.43
C LEU A 111 12.69 1.96 2.41
N HIS A 112 13.27 1.78 1.22
CA HIS A 112 12.72 0.97 0.15
C HIS A 112 13.57 -0.28 -0.05
N ILE A 113 12.99 -1.44 0.27
CA ILE A 113 13.60 -2.77 0.13
C ILE A 113 12.72 -3.72 -0.69
N ASN A 114 11.78 -3.19 -1.45
CA ASN A 114 10.88 -3.94 -2.31
C ASN A 114 11.59 -4.63 -3.49
N ASN A 115 10.91 -5.61 -4.08
CA ASN A 115 11.40 -6.43 -5.18
C ASN A 115 12.79 -7.06 -4.91
N ASN A 116 12.93 -7.65 -3.73
CA ASN A 116 14.12 -8.37 -3.28
C ASN A 116 13.75 -9.83 -2.98
N LYS A 117 14.59 -10.54 -2.23
CA LYS A 117 14.42 -11.97 -1.90
C LYS A 117 14.44 -12.20 -0.38
N ILE A 118 14.05 -11.19 0.39
CA ILE A 118 14.11 -11.22 1.86
C ILE A 118 13.09 -12.24 2.37
N LYS A 119 13.53 -13.13 3.26
CA LYS A 119 12.69 -14.22 3.79
C LYS A 119 12.15 -13.96 5.19
N SER A 120 12.87 -13.20 6.00
CA SER A 120 12.51 -12.96 7.40
C SER A 120 13.06 -11.63 7.91
N PHE A 121 12.31 -10.96 8.78
CA PHE A 121 12.82 -9.88 9.61
C PHE A 121 13.10 -10.41 11.01
N ARG A 122 14.37 -10.35 11.44
CA ARG A 122 14.80 -10.75 12.79
C ARG A 122 14.70 -9.58 13.76
N LYS A 123 14.80 -9.84 15.05
CA LYS A 123 15.00 -8.79 16.06
C LYS A 123 16.17 -7.89 15.67
N GLN A 124 16.03 -6.57 15.85
CA GLN A 124 17.08 -5.59 15.54
C GLN A 124 17.52 -5.56 14.06
N THR A 125 16.68 -6.06 13.14
CA THR A 125 16.95 -5.93 11.69
C THR A 125 17.07 -4.46 11.30
N PHE A 126 16.19 -3.61 11.83
CA PHE A 126 16.12 -2.18 11.52
C PHE A 126 16.82 -1.30 12.56
N LEU A 127 17.68 -1.88 13.40
CA LEU A 127 18.42 -1.14 14.42
C LEU A 127 19.29 -0.05 13.77
N GLY A 128 19.09 1.20 14.22
CA GLY A 128 19.78 2.39 13.71
C GLY A 128 18.93 3.30 12.83
N LEU A 129 17.69 2.92 12.52
CA LEU A 129 16.73 3.71 11.73
C LEU A 129 15.72 4.45 12.63
N ASP A 130 16.22 5.30 13.51
CA ASP A 130 15.44 5.92 14.60
C ASP A 130 14.36 6.90 14.08
N ASP A 131 14.60 7.53 12.93
CA ASP A 131 13.69 8.51 12.31
C ASP A 131 12.83 7.92 11.17
N LEU A 132 12.77 6.59 11.03
CA LEU A 132 12.04 5.96 9.93
C LEU A 132 10.53 6.21 10.05
N GLU A 133 9.98 6.85 9.04
CA GLU A 133 8.55 7.18 8.89
C GLU A 133 7.86 6.23 7.90
N TYR A 134 8.63 5.69 6.96
CA TYR A 134 8.13 4.93 5.83
C TYR A 134 8.99 3.68 5.53
N LEU A 135 8.36 2.50 5.50
CA LEU A 135 9.00 1.23 5.16
C LEU A 135 8.24 0.49 4.07
N GLN A 136 8.93 0.25 2.95
CA GLN A 136 8.42 -0.51 1.82
C GLN A 136 9.15 -1.83 1.63
N ALA A 137 8.43 -2.94 1.76
CA ALA A 137 8.99 -4.28 1.58
C ALA A 137 8.09 -5.22 0.76
N ASP A 138 7.27 -4.69 -0.13
CA ASP A 138 6.45 -5.47 -1.08
C ASP A 138 7.28 -6.26 -2.10
N PHE A 139 6.66 -7.27 -2.72
CA PHE A 139 7.30 -8.20 -3.67
C PHE A 139 8.61 -8.81 -3.12
N ASN A 140 8.58 -9.27 -1.88
CA ASN A 140 9.66 -10.06 -1.27
C ASN A 140 9.20 -11.51 -1.06
N LEU A 141 9.99 -12.29 -0.32
CA LEU A 141 9.66 -13.66 0.06
C LEU A 141 9.40 -13.76 1.57
N LEU A 142 8.93 -12.67 2.18
CA LEU A 142 8.84 -12.53 3.63
C LEU A 142 7.81 -13.49 4.20
N ARG A 143 8.25 -14.39 5.08
CA ARG A 143 7.41 -15.40 5.76
C ARG A 143 7.34 -15.15 7.25
N ASP A 144 8.51 -14.92 7.84
CA ASP A 144 8.69 -14.86 9.29
C ASP A 144 9.06 -13.43 9.72
N ILE A 145 8.31 -12.86 10.65
CA ILE A 145 8.62 -11.58 11.29
C ILE A 145 8.86 -11.89 12.77
N ASP A 146 9.93 -11.35 13.33
CA ASP A 146 10.23 -11.41 14.75
C ASP A 146 9.35 -10.40 15.52
N PRO A 147 8.83 -10.74 16.71
CA PRO A 147 8.06 -9.81 17.55
C PRO A 147 8.75 -8.45 17.77
N GLY A 148 10.08 -8.46 17.92
CA GLY A 148 10.88 -7.26 18.15
C GLY A 148 11.50 -6.69 16.86
N ALA A 149 10.97 -7.02 15.68
CA ALA A 149 11.53 -6.54 14.41
C ALA A 149 11.39 -5.01 14.25
N PHE A 150 10.22 -4.46 14.61
CA PHE A 150 9.90 -3.03 14.43
C PHE A 150 9.95 -2.21 15.72
N GLN A 151 10.34 -2.82 16.84
CA GLN A 151 10.29 -2.22 18.18
C GLN A 151 11.01 -0.87 18.30
N ASP A 152 12.08 -0.67 17.51
CA ASP A 152 12.89 0.55 17.55
C ASP A 152 12.34 1.67 16.63
N LEU A 153 11.33 1.39 15.80
CA LEU A 153 10.82 2.28 14.74
C LEU A 153 9.68 3.19 15.24
N ASN A 154 9.99 4.05 16.21
CA ASN A 154 9.01 4.85 16.95
C ASN A 154 8.28 5.94 16.13
N LYS A 155 8.71 6.18 14.88
CA LYS A 155 8.10 7.17 13.96
C LYS A 155 7.45 6.54 12.74
N LEU A 156 7.43 5.22 12.63
CA LEU A 156 6.95 4.54 11.42
C LEU A 156 5.43 4.68 11.30
N GLU A 157 4.99 5.39 10.27
CA GLU A 157 3.57 5.65 9.99
C GLU A 157 3.03 4.74 8.88
N VAL A 158 3.85 4.43 7.88
CA VAL A 158 3.42 3.69 6.70
C VAL A 158 4.25 2.42 6.55
N LEU A 159 3.55 1.28 6.52
CA LEU A 159 4.15 -0.04 6.39
C LEU A 159 3.50 -0.80 5.23
N ILE A 160 4.29 -1.04 4.19
CA ILE A 160 3.85 -1.72 2.98
C ILE A 160 4.48 -3.11 2.90
N LEU A 161 3.63 -4.14 3.02
CA LEU A 161 4.03 -5.55 3.08
C LEU A 161 3.25 -6.42 2.08
N ASN A 162 2.56 -5.83 1.10
CA ASN A 162 1.78 -6.60 0.13
C ASN A 162 2.66 -7.55 -0.71
N ASP A 163 2.01 -8.56 -1.30
CA ASP A 163 2.64 -9.53 -2.19
C ASP A 163 3.88 -10.21 -1.57
N ASN A 164 3.71 -10.67 -0.34
CA ASN A 164 4.68 -11.45 0.42
C ASN A 164 4.10 -12.84 0.78
N LEU A 165 4.74 -13.56 1.70
CA LEU A 165 4.34 -14.91 2.12
C LEU A 165 4.03 -14.98 3.63
N ILE A 166 3.62 -13.86 4.23
CA ILE A 166 3.37 -13.75 5.67
C ILE A 166 2.14 -14.58 6.03
N SER A 167 2.30 -15.58 6.91
CA SER A 167 1.18 -16.43 7.35
C SER A 167 0.49 -15.95 8.62
N THR A 168 1.26 -15.30 9.50
CA THR A 168 0.82 -14.81 10.81
C THR A 168 1.68 -13.63 11.23
N LEU A 169 1.09 -12.62 11.87
CA LEU A 169 1.86 -11.58 12.54
C LEU A 169 2.16 -11.99 13.99
N PRO A 170 3.40 -11.80 14.49
CA PRO A 170 3.74 -12.15 15.85
C PRO A 170 3.08 -11.19 16.86
N ALA A 171 2.94 -11.66 18.09
CA ALA A 171 2.49 -10.87 19.23
C ALA A 171 3.35 -9.62 19.44
N ASN A 172 2.72 -8.49 19.73
CA ASN A 172 3.34 -7.20 20.06
C ASN A 172 4.25 -6.64 18.95
N VAL A 173 4.06 -7.07 17.70
CA VAL A 173 4.89 -6.65 16.56
C VAL A 173 4.84 -5.15 16.28
N PHE A 174 3.72 -4.50 16.62
CA PHE A 174 3.49 -3.07 16.45
C PHE A 174 3.60 -2.30 17.76
N GLN A 175 4.13 -2.92 18.82
CA GLN A 175 4.32 -2.25 20.10
C GLN A 175 5.28 -1.06 19.92
N TYR A 176 4.84 0.13 20.35
CA TYR A 176 5.55 1.41 20.21
C TYR A 176 5.66 1.98 18.78
N VAL A 177 4.91 1.42 17.82
CA VAL A 177 4.95 1.86 16.41
C VAL A 177 3.64 2.56 16.02
N PRO A 178 3.67 3.85 15.62
CA PRO A 178 2.45 4.63 15.35
C PRO A 178 1.91 4.44 13.93
N ILE A 179 1.55 3.21 13.56
CA ILE A 179 1.10 2.88 12.19
C ILE A 179 -0.24 3.55 11.87
N THR A 180 -0.29 4.24 10.72
CA THR A 180 -1.49 4.85 10.14
C THR A 180 -1.93 4.19 8.84
N HIS A 181 -0.99 3.65 8.05
CA HIS A 181 -1.26 2.97 6.79
C HIS A 181 -0.58 1.60 6.77
N LEU A 182 -1.37 0.55 6.57
CA LEU A 182 -0.90 -0.84 6.58
C LEU A 182 -1.44 -1.61 5.37
N ASP A 183 -0.55 -1.99 4.45
CA ASP A 183 -0.91 -2.82 3.29
C ASP A 183 -0.42 -4.26 3.49
N LEU A 184 -1.35 -5.19 3.69
CA LEU A 184 -1.09 -6.62 3.88
C LEU A 184 -1.67 -7.47 2.74
N ARG A 185 -2.07 -6.87 1.63
CA ARG A 185 -2.71 -7.60 0.52
C ARG A 185 -1.82 -8.69 -0.07
N GLY A 186 -2.41 -9.75 -0.60
CA GLY A 186 -1.66 -10.78 -1.34
C GLY A 186 -0.70 -11.59 -0.46
N ASN A 187 -0.93 -11.65 0.86
CA ASN A 187 -0.16 -12.46 1.80
C ASN A 187 -0.83 -13.83 2.02
N ARG A 188 -0.42 -14.54 3.08
CA ARG A 188 -0.94 -15.86 3.46
C ARG A 188 -1.62 -15.85 4.81
N LEU A 189 -2.14 -14.68 5.23
CA LEU A 189 -2.78 -14.50 6.52
C LEU A 189 -4.08 -15.31 6.59
N LYS A 190 -4.19 -16.10 7.66
CA LYS A 190 -5.42 -16.85 7.98
C LYS A 190 -6.23 -16.17 9.07
N THR A 191 -5.55 -15.59 10.03
CA THR A 191 -6.14 -14.91 11.18
C THR A 191 -5.35 -13.65 11.50
N LEU A 192 -5.98 -12.72 12.22
CA LEU A 192 -5.35 -11.50 12.72
C LEU A 192 -5.91 -11.24 14.12
N PRO A 193 -5.17 -11.59 15.19
CA PRO A 193 -5.68 -11.50 16.55
C PRO A 193 -5.83 -10.04 17.01
N TYR A 194 -6.82 -9.76 17.85
CA TYR A 194 -6.96 -8.43 18.46
C TYR A 194 -5.92 -8.20 19.54
N GLU A 195 -5.84 -9.14 20.48
CA GLU A 195 -4.83 -9.14 21.54
C GLU A 195 -3.43 -9.14 20.93
N GLU A 196 -2.55 -8.30 21.49
CA GLU A 196 -1.14 -8.19 21.13
C GLU A 196 -0.85 -7.65 19.71
N VAL A 197 -1.82 -7.57 18.78
CA VAL A 197 -1.59 -7.05 17.42
C VAL A 197 -2.48 -5.85 17.09
N LEU A 198 -3.80 -6.03 16.94
CA LEU A 198 -4.68 -4.93 16.51
C LEU A 198 -4.90 -3.85 17.57
N GLU A 199 -4.84 -4.21 18.86
CA GLU A 199 -4.93 -3.25 19.97
C GLU A 199 -3.81 -2.19 19.90
N GLN A 200 -2.67 -2.54 19.32
CA GLN A 200 -1.50 -1.65 19.21
C GLN A 200 -1.63 -0.61 18.07
N ILE A 201 -2.66 -0.70 17.21
CA ILE A 201 -2.86 0.20 16.05
C ILE A 201 -4.21 0.96 16.09
N PRO A 202 -4.52 1.74 17.14
CA PRO A 202 -5.80 2.43 17.28
C PRO A 202 -5.99 3.61 16.30
N GLY A 203 -4.91 4.13 15.70
CA GLY A 203 -4.90 5.32 14.83
C GLY A 203 -4.96 5.02 13.32
N ILE A 204 -5.34 3.81 12.94
CA ILE A 204 -5.29 3.37 11.54
C ILE A 204 -6.21 4.21 10.64
N ALA A 205 -5.66 4.76 9.56
CA ALA A 205 -6.37 5.51 8.54
C ALA A 205 -6.67 4.66 7.29
N GLU A 206 -5.78 3.71 7.00
CA GLU A 206 -5.93 2.77 5.88
C GLU A 206 -5.37 1.40 6.26
N ILE A 207 -6.19 0.36 6.08
CA ILE A 207 -5.73 -1.03 6.21
C ILE A 207 -6.25 -1.84 5.04
N LEU A 208 -5.36 -2.48 4.31
CA LEU A 208 -5.70 -3.30 3.15
C LEU A 208 -5.41 -4.78 3.45
N LEU A 209 -6.45 -5.61 3.36
CA LEU A 209 -6.48 -7.00 3.84
C LEU A 209 -6.92 -8.00 2.75
N GLU A 210 -7.14 -7.52 1.53
CA GLU A 210 -7.57 -8.33 0.39
C GLU A 210 -6.55 -9.42 0.03
N ASP A 211 -7.00 -10.40 -0.77
CA ASP A 211 -6.14 -11.45 -1.33
C ASP A 211 -5.35 -12.25 -0.29
N ASN A 212 -5.97 -12.50 0.87
CA ASN A 212 -5.46 -13.35 1.93
C ASN A 212 -6.41 -14.54 2.18
N PRO A 213 -5.87 -15.73 2.50
CA PRO A 213 -6.65 -16.95 2.73
C PRO A 213 -7.27 -17.00 4.14
N TRP A 214 -8.18 -16.06 4.42
CA TRP A 214 -8.79 -15.89 5.75
C TRP A 214 -9.55 -17.16 6.21
N ASP A 215 -9.23 -17.64 7.41
CA ASP A 215 -9.89 -18.76 8.06
C ASP A 215 -10.93 -18.25 9.06
N CYS A 216 -12.16 -18.14 8.58
CA CYS A 216 -13.32 -17.62 9.30
C CYS A 216 -13.86 -18.62 10.32
N THR A 217 -13.05 -18.92 11.32
CA THR A 217 -13.43 -19.68 12.52
C THR A 217 -13.54 -18.73 13.71
N CYS A 218 -13.65 -19.29 14.92
CA CYS A 218 -13.68 -18.50 16.15
C CYS A 218 -12.51 -17.53 16.31
N ASP A 219 -11.35 -17.89 15.78
CA ASP A 219 -10.12 -17.11 15.95
C ASP A 219 -10.17 -15.78 15.18
N LEU A 220 -11.06 -15.65 14.19
CA LEU A 220 -11.26 -14.44 13.40
C LEU A 220 -12.32 -13.50 13.99
N LEU A 221 -13.00 -13.90 15.07
CA LEU A 221 -14.03 -13.09 15.71
C LEU A 221 -13.48 -11.75 16.21
N SER A 222 -12.28 -11.74 16.75
CA SER A 222 -11.66 -10.53 17.27
C SER A 222 -11.33 -9.52 16.16
N LEU A 223 -10.91 -10.00 14.98
CA LEU A 223 -10.75 -9.14 13.81
C LEU A 223 -12.10 -8.54 13.40
N LYS A 224 -13.16 -9.33 13.41
CA LYS A 224 -14.51 -8.87 13.08
C LYS A 224 -14.95 -7.74 14.01
N GLU A 225 -14.84 -7.94 15.32
CA GLU A 225 -15.21 -6.93 16.32
C GLU A 225 -14.38 -5.65 16.17
N TRP A 226 -13.10 -5.77 15.81
CA TRP A 226 -12.25 -4.63 15.55
C TRP A 226 -12.69 -3.83 14.31
N LEU A 227 -12.96 -4.52 13.20
CA LEU A 227 -13.44 -3.89 11.95
C LEU A 227 -14.77 -3.15 12.14
N GLU A 228 -15.67 -3.66 13.00
CA GLU A 228 -16.95 -3.02 13.33
C GLU A 228 -16.77 -1.72 14.14
N ASN A 229 -15.67 -1.57 14.89
CA ASN A 229 -15.40 -0.43 15.78
C ASN A 229 -14.44 0.62 15.21
N ILE A 230 -13.89 0.41 14.01
CA ILE A 230 -12.97 1.35 13.36
C ILE A 230 -13.65 2.68 12.95
N PRO A 231 -12.91 3.81 12.93
CA PRO A 231 -13.43 5.07 12.41
C PRO A 231 -14.02 4.96 11.00
N LYS A 232 -15.23 5.49 10.79
CA LYS A 232 -15.96 5.40 9.50
C LYS A 232 -15.26 6.07 8.30
N ASN A 233 -14.23 6.86 8.55
CA ASN A 233 -13.39 7.53 7.56
C ASN A 233 -12.13 6.73 7.18
N ALA A 234 -11.82 5.65 7.92
CA ALA A 234 -10.74 4.75 7.58
C ALA A 234 -11.11 3.92 6.34
N LEU A 235 -10.15 3.77 5.43
CA LEU A 235 -10.32 2.90 4.28
C LEU A 235 -9.95 1.48 4.68
N ILE A 236 -10.94 0.60 4.67
CA ILE A 236 -10.81 -0.78 5.11
C ILE A 236 -10.92 -1.69 3.90
N GLY A 237 -9.87 -2.48 3.66
CA GLY A 237 -9.86 -3.55 2.69
C GLY A 237 -10.70 -4.74 3.15
N ARG A 238 -11.27 -5.48 2.20
CA ARG A 238 -12.22 -6.55 2.50
C ARG A 238 -11.56 -7.84 2.98
N VAL A 239 -12.25 -8.51 3.89
CA VAL A 239 -11.84 -9.79 4.48
C VAL A 239 -12.80 -10.86 3.98
N VAL A 240 -12.41 -11.55 2.91
CA VAL A 240 -13.20 -12.64 2.32
C VAL A 240 -12.71 -13.97 2.86
N CYS A 241 -13.61 -14.72 3.48
CA CYS A 241 -13.34 -16.04 4.01
C CYS A 241 -12.94 -17.01 2.88
N GLU A 242 -11.81 -17.70 3.02
CA GLU A 242 -11.44 -18.83 2.16
C GLU A 242 -11.75 -20.16 2.85
N ALA A 243 -11.55 -20.21 4.17
CA ALA A 243 -11.90 -21.33 5.03
C ALA A 243 -12.83 -20.88 6.17
N PRO A 244 -13.57 -21.79 6.81
CA PRO A 244 -13.86 -23.16 6.37
C PRO A 244 -14.76 -23.15 5.12
N THR A 245 -14.84 -24.28 4.39
CA THR A 245 -15.64 -24.40 3.15
C THR A 245 -17.10 -23.96 3.29
N ARG A 246 -17.66 -23.98 4.50
CA ARG A 246 -19.02 -23.48 4.80
C ARG A 246 -19.17 -21.95 4.63
N LEU A 247 -18.10 -21.21 4.86
CA LEU A 247 -18.06 -19.74 4.82
C LEU A 247 -17.23 -19.21 3.66
N GLN A 248 -16.66 -20.08 2.83
CA GLN A 248 -15.86 -19.69 1.68
C GLN A 248 -16.60 -18.69 0.76
N GLY A 249 -15.95 -17.58 0.44
CA GLY A 249 -16.48 -16.47 -0.36
C GLY A 249 -17.42 -15.52 0.38
N LYS A 250 -17.67 -15.71 1.69
CA LYS A 250 -18.41 -14.75 2.52
C LYS A 250 -17.49 -13.65 3.03
N ASP A 251 -18.01 -12.45 3.18
CA ASP A 251 -17.27 -11.36 3.80
C ASP A 251 -17.39 -11.47 5.31
N LEU A 252 -16.32 -11.21 6.05
CA LEU A 252 -16.29 -11.29 7.50
C LEU A 252 -17.33 -10.38 8.16
N ASN A 253 -17.53 -9.17 7.62
CA ASN A 253 -18.49 -8.21 8.17
C ASN A 253 -19.95 -8.72 8.12
N GLU A 254 -20.23 -9.72 7.29
CA GLU A 254 -21.56 -10.30 7.12
C GLU A 254 -21.77 -11.56 7.96
N THR A 255 -20.69 -12.16 8.44
CA THR A 255 -20.77 -13.38 9.26
C THR A 255 -21.31 -13.04 10.65
N THR A 256 -22.13 -13.91 11.23
CA THR A 256 -22.54 -13.76 12.64
C THR A 256 -21.50 -14.38 13.57
N GLU A 257 -21.48 -13.98 14.85
CA GLU A 257 -20.61 -14.65 15.84
C GLU A 257 -20.90 -16.16 15.89
N GLN A 258 -22.16 -16.58 15.76
CA GLN A 258 -22.53 -18.00 15.74
C GLN A 258 -22.07 -18.72 14.47
N ASP A 259 -21.92 -18.00 13.35
CA ASP A 259 -21.40 -18.58 12.12
C ASP A 259 -19.91 -18.91 12.22
N LEU A 260 -19.15 -18.02 12.85
CA LEU A 260 -17.72 -18.17 13.14
C LEU A 260 -17.48 -19.15 14.31
N CYS A 261 -18.32 -19.06 15.35
CA CYS A 261 -18.25 -19.81 16.61
C CYS A 261 -19.50 -20.64 16.93
N PRO A 262 -19.75 -21.76 16.22
CA PRO A 262 -20.91 -22.61 16.48
C PRO A 262 -20.88 -23.34 17.84
N LEU A 263 -19.74 -23.40 18.53
CA LEU A 263 -19.54 -24.18 19.77
C LEU A 263 -19.78 -23.39 21.07
N LYS A 264 -19.74 -22.05 21.07
CA LYS A 264 -19.97 -21.25 22.30
C LYS A 264 -21.37 -21.42 22.91
N HIS A 265 -22.36 -21.85 22.11
CA HIS A 265 -23.76 -22.04 22.57
C HIS A 265 -24.17 -23.50 22.83
N ARG A 266 -23.23 -24.47 22.80
CA ARG A 266 -23.52 -25.87 23.16
C ARG A 266 -23.23 -26.22 24.62
N VAL A 267 -23.03 -25.22 25.47
CA VAL A 267 -22.99 -25.39 26.92
C VAL A 267 -24.09 -24.52 27.53
N ASP A 268 -25.35 -24.89 27.26
CA ASP A 268 -26.33 -24.87 28.34
C ASP A 268 -27.51 -25.81 28.05
N SER A 269 -27.83 -26.62 29.07
CA SER A 269 -29.08 -27.33 29.32
C SER A 269 -29.42 -28.60 28.49
N SER A 270 -29.24 -29.74 29.17
CA SER A 270 -29.98 -31.02 29.04
C SER A 270 -29.46 -32.13 28.13
N LEU A 271 -28.29 -32.71 28.45
CA LEU A 271 -28.08 -34.15 28.28
C LEU A 271 -27.23 -34.70 29.44
N PRO A 272 -27.69 -35.71 30.20
CA PRO A 272 -26.88 -36.35 31.21
C PRO A 272 -25.78 -37.19 30.55
N ALA A 273 -24.56 -37.10 31.09
CA ALA A 273 -23.42 -37.90 30.66
C ALA A 273 -23.73 -39.41 30.78
N PRO A 274 -23.31 -40.26 29.83
CA PRO A 274 -23.35 -41.71 30.02
C PRO A 274 -22.36 -42.11 31.11
N PRO A 275 -22.67 -43.14 31.93
CA PRO A 275 -21.75 -43.59 32.97
C PRO A 275 -20.49 -44.19 32.34
N ALA A 276 -19.34 -43.83 32.89
CA ALA A 276 -18.07 -44.50 32.60
C ALA A 276 -18.19 -45.98 33.02
N GLN A 277 -17.99 -46.89 32.07
CA GLN A 277 -17.70 -48.28 32.37
C GLN A 277 -16.21 -48.52 32.13
N GLU A 278 -15.55 -49.05 33.17
CA GLU A 278 -14.18 -49.54 33.17
C GLU A 278 -14.03 -50.65 32.11
N GLU A 279 -13.13 -50.47 31.14
CA GLU A 279 -12.58 -51.59 30.39
C GLU A 279 -11.10 -51.76 30.73
N THR A 280 -10.84 -52.94 31.30
CA THR A 280 -9.58 -53.45 31.81
C THR A 280 -8.70 -53.88 30.63
N PHE A 281 -7.49 -53.32 30.50
CA PHE A 281 -6.46 -53.84 29.59
C PHE A 281 -5.46 -54.74 30.35
N PRO A 282 -5.20 -55.98 29.90
CA PRO A 282 -4.01 -56.75 30.30
C PRO A 282 -2.79 -56.44 29.43
N PRO A 283 -1.56 -56.71 29.92
CA PRO A 283 -0.33 -56.08 29.44
C PRO A 283 0.33 -56.82 28.26
N GLY A 284 0.95 -56.06 27.35
CA GLY A 284 1.82 -56.60 26.30
C GLY A 284 3.24 -56.92 26.81
N PRO A 285 3.98 -57.85 26.18
CA PRO A 285 5.37 -58.10 26.49
C PRO A 285 6.36 -57.28 25.65
N LEU A 286 7.52 -57.02 26.27
CA LEU A 286 8.67 -56.20 25.84
C LEU A 286 9.46 -56.74 24.61
N PRO A 287 10.37 -55.91 24.02
CA PRO A 287 10.95 -56.13 22.70
C PRO A 287 12.41 -56.64 22.66
N THR A 288 12.84 -57.00 21.43
CA THR A 288 14.20 -57.08 20.81
C THR A 288 14.95 -58.43 20.86
N PRO A 289 15.98 -58.72 19.99
CA PRO A 289 16.60 -57.88 18.91
C PRO A 289 16.93 -58.58 17.54
N PHE A 290 17.18 -57.75 16.49
CA PHE A 290 18.13 -57.85 15.33
C PHE A 290 18.43 -59.23 14.65
N LYS A 291 18.60 -59.44 13.32
CA LYS A 291 19.37 -58.69 12.30
C LYS A 291 19.35 -59.45 10.93
N THR A 292 19.34 -58.67 9.83
CA THR A 292 20.04 -58.79 8.52
C THR A 292 19.99 -60.04 7.62
N ASN A 293 19.54 -59.78 6.38
CA ASN A 293 20.16 -60.04 5.05
C ASN A 293 18.99 -60.22 4.06
N GLY A 294 18.93 -59.71 2.84
CA GLY A 294 19.80 -58.96 1.94
C GLY A 294 19.18 -59.11 0.53
N GLN A 295 19.48 -58.17 -0.36
CA GLN A 295 19.39 -58.27 -1.84
C GLN A 295 18.10 -57.82 -2.57
N GLU A 296 18.19 -56.56 -3.06
CA GLU A 296 18.00 -56.06 -4.44
C GLU A 296 17.02 -56.78 -5.40
N ASP A 297 16.02 -56.06 -5.93
CA ASP A 297 16.06 -55.57 -7.33
C ASP A 297 14.81 -54.76 -7.80
N HIS A 298 15.12 -53.63 -8.43
CA HIS A 298 14.52 -52.91 -9.56
C HIS A 298 13.01 -52.95 -9.97
N ALA A 299 12.48 -51.72 -10.05
CA ALA A 299 11.81 -51.06 -11.20
C ALA A 299 10.38 -51.46 -11.70
N THR A 300 9.61 -50.39 -11.91
CA THR A 300 8.30 -50.17 -12.56
C THR A 300 8.29 -50.48 -14.08
N PRO A 301 7.23 -50.15 -14.88
CA PRO A 301 5.78 -50.40 -14.80
C PRO A 301 5.19 -50.94 -16.14
N GLY A 302 3.91 -51.36 -16.19
CA GLY A 302 3.09 -51.20 -17.40
C GLY A 302 2.25 -52.38 -17.94
N SER A 303 0.94 -52.13 -18.00
CA SER A 303 -0.04 -52.50 -19.04
C SER A 303 -0.43 -53.96 -19.34
N ALA A 304 -1.76 -54.16 -19.27
CA ALA A 304 -2.68 -55.24 -19.69
C ALA A 304 -2.49 -55.73 -21.16
N PRO A 305 -3.31 -56.64 -21.78
CA PRO A 305 -4.65 -57.16 -21.39
C PRO A 305 -5.02 -58.62 -21.82
N ASN A 306 -6.31 -58.95 -21.62
CA ASN A 306 -7.18 -59.92 -22.31
C ASN A 306 -7.26 -61.40 -21.86
N GLY A 307 -8.42 -61.71 -21.25
CA GLY A 307 -9.46 -62.49 -21.94
C GLY A 307 -9.59 -63.99 -21.59
N GLY A 308 -10.66 -64.36 -20.87
CA GLY A 308 -11.04 -65.76 -20.66
C GLY A 308 -12.32 -65.94 -19.85
N THR A 309 -13.43 -66.04 -20.57
CA THR A 309 -14.83 -66.26 -20.16
C THR A 309 -15.14 -67.53 -19.35
N LYS A 310 -16.09 -67.48 -18.39
CA LYS A 310 -17.36 -68.27 -18.35
C LYS A 310 -18.19 -68.03 -17.07
N ILE A 311 -19.49 -67.81 -17.27
CA ILE A 311 -20.64 -67.62 -16.34
C ILE A 311 -21.46 -68.94 -16.34
N PRO A 312 -22.30 -69.31 -15.32
CA PRO A 312 -23.70 -68.81 -15.14
C PRO A 312 -24.17 -68.76 -13.64
N GLY A 313 -25.20 -68.04 -13.17
CA GLY A 313 -26.30 -67.20 -13.68
C GLY A 313 -26.85 -66.30 -12.55
N ASN A 314 -27.36 -65.07 -12.80
CA ASN A 314 -28.71 -64.63 -13.27
C ASN A 314 -29.85 -64.99 -12.29
N TRP A 315 -30.72 -64.09 -11.81
CA TRP A 315 -31.47 -62.98 -12.43
C TRP A 315 -31.82 -61.88 -11.40
N GLN A 316 -31.37 -60.62 -11.54
CA GLN A 316 -32.01 -59.41 -12.13
C GLN A 316 -33.42 -59.00 -11.65
N ILE A 317 -33.50 -57.79 -11.05
CA ILE A 317 -34.60 -56.83 -11.27
C ILE A 317 -34.02 -55.48 -11.70
N LYS A 318 -34.66 -54.91 -12.72
CA LYS A 318 -34.36 -53.72 -13.54
C LYS A 318 -34.59 -52.40 -12.81
N ILE A 319 -33.87 -51.35 -13.23
CA ILE A 319 -34.44 -50.00 -13.35
C ILE A 319 -34.07 -49.42 -14.71
N ARG A 320 -35.09 -49.18 -15.55
CA ARG A 320 -35.05 -48.42 -16.81
C ARG A 320 -35.26 -46.93 -16.50
N PRO A 321 -34.86 -46.00 -17.40
CA PRO A 321 -35.05 -44.56 -17.21
C PRO A 321 -36.47 -44.15 -17.61
N THR A 322 -37.07 -43.26 -16.83
CA THR A 322 -38.28 -42.51 -17.23
C THR A 322 -38.24 -41.12 -16.58
N ALA A 323 -38.64 -40.12 -17.36
CA ALA A 323 -38.74 -38.72 -17.00
C ALA A 323 -39.83 -38.43 -15.95
N ALA A 324 -39.70 -37.23 -15.35
CA ALA A 324 -40.69 -36.40 -14.65
C ALA A 324 -40.68 -36.36 -13.09
N ILE A 325 -40.23 -35.18 -12.60
CA ILE A 325 -40.84 -34.28 -11.58
C ILE A 325 -41.09 -34.80 -10.14
N GLY A 326 -40.49 -34.09 -9.16
CA GLY A 326 -40.88 -34.04 -7.73
C GLY A 326 -39.67 -33.99 -6.77
N THR A 327 -39.07 -32.82 -6.49
CA THR A 327 -39.26 -31.93 -5.30
C THR A 327 -38.88 -32.48 -3.91
N GLY A 328 -37.92 -31.82 -3.24
CA GLY A 328 -37.63 -31.90 -1.79
C GLY A 328 -36.13 -31.70 -1.48
N SER A 329 -35.56 -30.49 -1.32
CA SER A 329 -35.72 -29.42 -0.30
C SER A 329 -34.85 -29.59 0.95
N ALA A 330 -33.82 -28.73 1.09
CA ALA A 330 -33.26 -28.16 2.34
C ALA A 330 -31.99 -27.33 1.99
N ARG A 331 -31.83 -26.03 2.21
CA ARG A 331 -32.59 -25.00 2.93
C ARG A 331 -32.50 -23.67 2.16
N ASN A 332 -33.57 -23.29 1.48
CA ASN A 332 -33.90 -21.88 1.26
C ASN A 332 -34.60 -21.40 2.53
N LYS A 333 -33.96 -20.56 3.35
CA LYS A 333 -34.70 -19.74 4.31
C LYS A 333 -35.16 -18.49 3.54
N PRO A 334 -36.46 -18.17 3.51
CA PRO A 334 -36.93 -16.98 2.81
C PRO A 334 -36.43 -15.73 3.55
N PRO A 335 -35.93 -14.70 2.84
CA PRO A 335 -35.82 -13.37 3.43
C PRO A 335 -37.24 -12.87 3.72
N ALA A 336 -37.37 -11.96 4.69
CA ALA A 336 -38.63 -11.46 5.24
C ALA A 336 -39.56 -10.74 4.21
N ASN A 337 -39.23 -10.75 2.92
CA ASN A 337 -40.05 -10.26 1.80
C ASN A 337 -40.05 -11.24 0.61
N GLY A 338 -40.64 -12.44 0.77
CA GLY A 338 -41.44 -13.14 -0.25
C GLY A 338 -40.92 -13.44 -1.68
N LEU A 339 -39.66 -13.15 -2.04
CA LEU A 339 -39.10 -13.46 -3.37
C LEU A 339 -37.98 -14.52 -3.29
N PRO A 340 -38.01 -15.58 -4.10
CA PRO A 340 -36.94 -16.58 -4.13
C PRO A 340 -35.64 -15.98 -4.71
N CYS A 341 -34.48 -16.39 -4.20
CA CYS A 341 -33.18 -15.99 -4.76
C CYS A 341 -33.04 -16.47 -6.23
N PRO A 342 -32.38 -15.72 -7.13
CA PRO A 342 -32.14 -16.17 -8.50
C PRO A 342 -31.55 -17.57 -8.58
N GLY A 343 -31.99 -18.35 -9.56
CA GLY A 343 -31.56 -19.74 -9.73
C GLY A 343 -30.03 -19.84 -9.86
N GLY A 344 -29.40 -20.56 -8.92
CA GLY A 344 -27.95 -20.76 -8.89
C GLY A 344 -27.15 -19.72 -8.09
N CYS A 345 -27.79 -18.65 -7.61
CA CYS A 345 -27.15 -17.67 -6.72
C CYS A 345 -27.44 -17.98 -5.24
N SER A 346 -26.56 -17.53 -4.37
CA SER A 346 -26.75 -17.52 -2.92
C SER A 346 -27.13 -16.11 -2.48
N CYS A 347 -28.24 -15.96 -1.77
CA CYS A 347 -28.68 -14.68 -1.24
C CYS A 347 -28.64 -14.73 0.29
N ASP A 348 -27.82 -13.88 0.89
CA ASP A 348 -27.66 -13.77 2.33
C ASP A 348 -28.15 -12.40 2.81
N HIS A 349 -28.99 -12.39 3.85
CA HIS A 349 -29.48 -11.14 4.42
C HIS A 349 -28.49 -10.64 5.46
N ILE A 350 -27.99 -9.43 5.30
CA ILE A 350 -27.06 -8.80 6.24
C ILE A 350 -27.90 -8.04 7.28
N PRO A 351 -27.75 -8.31 8.59
CA PRO A 351 -28.41 -7.54 9.64
C PRO A 351 -27.93 -6.08 9.57
N GLY A 352 -28.84 -5.14 9.28
CA GLY A 352 -28.50 -3.71 9.17
C GLY A 352 -27.97 -3.24 7.80
N SER A 353 -27.41 -4.13 6.97
CA SER A 353 -26.75 -3.80 5.68
C SER A 353 -27.41 -4.47 4.45
N GLY A 354 -28.73 -4.63 4.46
CA GLY A 354 -29.48 -5.06 3.28
C GLY A 354 -29.21 -6.51 2.82
N LEU A 355 -29.25 -6.76 1.51
CA LEU A 355 -29.16 -8.10 0.93
C LEU A 355 -27.86 -8.29 0.13
N LYS A 356 -27.10 -9.35 0.41
CA LYS A 356 -25.98 -9.79 -0.44
C LYS A 356 -26.43 -10.86 -1.39
N MET A 357 -25.98 -10.75 -2.64
CA MET A 357 -26.22 -11.73 -3.68
C MET A 357 -24.89 -12.19 -4.28
N ASN A 358 -24.55 -13.46 -4.03
CA ASN A 358 -23.35 -14.11 -4.59
C ASN A 358 -23.75 -15.05 -5.73
N CYS A 359 -23.29 -14.71 -6.93
CA CYS A 359 -23.50 -15.43 -8.18
C CYS A 359 -22.16 -15.80 -8.85
N ASN A 360 -21.08 -15.94 -8.09
CA ASN A 360 -19.75 -16.22 -8.63
C ASN A 360 -19.67 -17.61 -9.27
N ASN A 361 -18.94 -17.73 -10.38
CA ASN A 361 -18.67 -18.99 -11.07
C ASN A 361 -19.94 -19.77 -11.51
N ARG A 362 -20.96 -19.06 -12.00
CA ARG A 362 -22.26 -19.63 -12.38
C ARG A 362 -22.51 -19.67 -13.89
N ASN A 363 -21.50 -19.40 -14.70
CA ASN A 363 -21.63 -19.33 -16.16
C ASN A 363 -22.73 -18.35 -16.63
N VAL A 364 -23.02 -17.31 -15.85
CA VAL A 364 -24.02 -16.30 -16.20
C VAL A 364 -23.53 -15.54 -17.43
N SER A 365 -24.35 -15.54 -18.48
CA SER A 365 -24.01 -14.88 -19.76
C SER A 365 -24.54 -13.44 -19.81
N SER A 366 -25.61 -13.15 -19.09
CA SER A 366 -26.19 -11.81 -18.99
C SER A 366 -26.80 -11.57 -17.60
N LEU A 367 -26.72 -10.34 -17.10
CA LEU A 367 -27.43 -9.94 -15.87
C LEU A 367 -28.96 -10.04 -16.02
N ALA A 368 -29.48 -10.06 -17.26
CA ALA A 368 -30.91 -10.27 -17.50
C ALA A 368 -31.39 -11.69 -17.13
N ASP A 369 -30.46 -12.64 -17.04
CA ASP A 369 -30.73 -14.04 -16.69
C ASP A 369 -30.96 -14.21 -15.17
N LEU A 370 -30.58 -13.20 -14.38
CA LEU A 370 -30.82 -13.15 -12.93
C LEU A 370 -32.30 -12.86 -12.66
N LYS A 371 -33.11 -13.93 -12.63
CA LYS A 371 -34.53 -13.88 -12.29
C LYS A 371 -34.83 -14.74 -11.05
N PRO A 372 -35.59 -14.22 -10.07
CA PRO A 372 -36.22 -12.89 -10.04
C PRO A 372 -35.25 -11.77 -9.61
N LYS A 373 -35.47 -10.56 -10.12
CA LYS A 373 -34.68 -9.41 -9.69
C LYS A 373 -35.09 -8.99 -8.27
N LEU A 374 -34.09 -8.82 -7.40
CA LEU A 374 -34.29 -8.47 -6.00
C LEU A 374 -34.02 -6.98 -5.79
N SER A 375 -35.04 -6.25 -5.33
CA SER A 375 -34.89 -4.89 -4.82
C SER A 375 -34.40 -4.94 -3.38
N ASN A 376 -33.33 -4.20 -3.06
CA ASN A 376 -32.57 -4.16 -1.77
C ASN A 376 -31.23 -4.91 -1.74
N VAL A 377 -30.71 -5.37 -2.88
CA VAL A 377 -29.32 -5.86 -2.92
C VAL A 377 -28.36 -4.70 -2.68
N GLN A 378 -27.50 -4.83 -1.68
CA GLN A 378 -26.40 -3.90 -1.39
C GLN A 378 -25.07 -4.42 -1.92
N GLU A 379 -24.89 -5.74 -1.99
CA GLU A 379 -23.67 -6.34 -2.49
C GLU A 379 -23.97 -7.37 -3.57
N LEU A 380 -23.34 -7.20 -4.73
CA LEU A 380 -23.54 -8.06 -5.87
C LEU A 380 -22.21 -8.61 -6.38
N PHE A 381 -22.03 -9.92 -6.23
CA PHE A 381 -20.86 -10.64 -6.69
C PHE A 381 -21.20 -11.46 -7.94
N LEU A 382 -20.51 -11.16 -9.03
CA LEU A 382 -20.67 -11.79 -10.34
C LEU A 382 -19.32 -12.20 -10.94
N ARG A 383 -18.30 -12.39 -10.11
CA ARG A 383 -16.94 -12.80 -10.54
C ARG A 383 -16.96 -14.17 -11.21
N ASP A 384 -16.02 -14.41 -12.13
CA ASP A 384 -15.85 -15.69 -12.84
C ASP A 384 -17.09 -16.11 -13.64
N ASN A 385 -17.70 -15.16 -14.37
CA ASN A 385 -18.85 -15.43 -15.24
C ASN A 385 -18.52 -15.13 -16.71
N LYS A 386 -19.53 -15.14 -17.58
CA LYS A 386 -19.37 -14.95 -19.03
C LYS A 386 -20.13 -13.72 -19.51
N ILE A 387 -20.26 -12.72 -18.64
CA ILE A 387 -21.02 -11.50 -18.94
C ILE A 387 -20.27 -10.72 -20.01
N HIS A 388 -20.92 -10.45 -21.15
CA HIS A 388 -20.30 -9.73 -22.26
C HIS A 388 -20.59 -8.22 -22.26
N SER A 389 -21.78 -7.83 -21.82
CA SER A 389 -22.22 -6.43 -21.88
C SER A 389 -23.10 -6.06 -20.70
N ILE A 390 -22.93 -4.84 -20.19
CA ILE A 390 -23.78 -4.28 -19.15
C ILE A 390 -24.55 -3.07 -19.67
N ARG A 391 -25.83 -3.02 -19.30
CA ARG A 391 -26.82 -2.06 -19.79
C ARG A 391 -27.52 -1.39 -18.62
N LYS A 392 -28.07 -0.20 -18.85
CA LYS A 392 -28.81 0.55 -17.83
C LYS A 392 -29.98 -0.26 -17.24
N SER A 393 -30.66 -1.05 -18.09
CA SER A 393 -31.79 -1.90 -17.68
C SER A 393 -31.42 -2.99 -16.67
N HIS A 394 -30.13 -3.36 -16.57
CA HIS A 394 -29.67 -4.37 -15.63
C HIS A 394 -29.67 -3.85 -14.18
N PHE A 395 -29.40 -2.57 -13.95
CA PHE A 395 -29.22 -1.99 -12.61
C PHE A 395 -30.39 -1.13 -12.10
N VAL A 396 -31.52 -1.08 -12.83
CA VAL A 396 -32.70 -0.29 -12.42
C VAL A 396 -33.21 -0.66 -11.02
N ASP A 397 -33.13 -1.95 -10.69
CA ASP A 397 -33.68 -2.53 -9.46
C ASP A 397 -32.66 -2.59 -8.31
N TYR A 398 -31.38 -2.32 -8.60
CA TYR A 398 -30.24 -2.46 -7.67
C TYR A 398 -29.74 -1.11 -7.15
N LYS A 399 -30.64 -0.20 -6.77
CA LYS A 399 -30.30 1.20 -6.43
C LYS A 399 -29.44 1.37 -5.18
N ASN A 400 -29.51 0.41 -4.26
CA ASN A 400 -28.84 0.48 -2.96
C ASN A 400 -27.48 -0.24 -2.95
N LEU A 401 -26.92 -0.53 -4.14
CA LEU A 401 -25.62 -1.21 -4.21
C LEU A 401 -24.54 -0.33 -3.60
N ILE A 402 -23.81 -0.92 -2.66
CA ILE A 402 -22.57 -0.40 -2.07
C ILE A 402 -21.37 -1.02 -2.79
N LEU A 403 -21.53 -2.25 -3.27
CA LEU A 403 -20.44 -3.07 -3.81
C LEU A 403 -20.91 -3.84 -5.04
N LEU A 404 -20.12 -3.74 -6.10
CA LEU A 404 -20.34 -4.47 -7.34
C LEU A 404 -19.03 -5.11 -7.81
N ASP A 405 -19.01 -6.45 -7.82
CA ASP A 405 -17.89 -7.23 -8.35
C ASP A 405 -18.27 -7.89 -9.67
N LEU A 406 -17.64 -7.42 -10.75
CA LEU A 406 -17.76 -7.91 -12.12
C LEU A 406 -16.41 -8.43 -12.64
N GLY A 407 -15.46 -8.72 -11.74
CA GLY A 407 -14.13 -9.19 -12.10
C GLY A 407 -14.15 -10.52 -12.87
N ASN A 408 -13.10 -10.79 -13.64
CA ASN A 408 -12.93 -12.02 -14.43
C ASN A 408 -14.19 -12.42 -15.22
N ASN A 409 -14.60 -11.55 -16.13
CA ASN A 409 -15.75 -11.74 -17.02
C ASN A 409 -15.33 -11.44 -18.48
N ASN A 410 -16.29 -11.45 -19.40
CA ASN A 410 -16.05 -11.13 -20.81
C ASN A 410 -16.54 -9.72 -21.19
N ILE A 411 -16.56 -8.78 -20.24
CA ILE A 411 -17.23 -7.49 -20.46
C ILE A 411 -16.40 -6.65 -21.42
N ALA A 412 -16.93 -6.45 -22.63
CA ALA A 412 -16.34 -5.57 -23.64
C ALA A 412 -17.07 -4.23 -23.73
N THR A 413 -18.38 -4.20 -23.44
CA THR A 413 -19.21 -3.01 -23.66
C THR A 413 -20.02 -2.63 -22.43
N VAL A 414 -19.88 -1.37 -22.00
CA VAL A 414 -20.69 -0.72 -20.96
C VAL A 414 -21.54 0.35 -21.63
N GLU A 415 -22.87 0.26 -21.52
CA GLU A 415 -23.78 1.27 -22.04
C GLU A 415 -23.65 2.60 -21.26
N ASN A 416 -23.85 3.72 -21.92
CA ASN A 416 -23.83 5.03 -21.28
C ASN A 416 -24.91 5.15 -20.20
N ASN A 417 -24.55 5.76 -19.07
CA ASN A 417 -25.41 5.95 -17.90
C ASN A 417 -25.88 4.64 -17.25
N THR A 418 -25.13 3.55 -17.43
CA THR A 418 -25.45 2.24 -16.83
C THR A 418 -25.55 2.35 -15.30
N PHE A 419 -24.64 3.09 -14.67
CA PHE A 419 -24.56 3.22 -13.21
C PHE A 419 -25.28 4.46 -12.65
N LYS A 420 -26.10 5.15 -13.45
CA LYS A 420 -26.70 6.46 -13.08
C LYS A 420 -27.50 6.45 -11.77
N ASN A 421 -28.05 5.31 -11.40
CA ASN A 421 -28.88 5.15 -10.22
C ASN A 421 -28.13 4.53 -9.02
N LEU A 422 -26.84 4.21 -9.14
CA LEU A 422 -26.03 3.56 -8.10
C LEU A 422 -25.29 4.61 -7.27
N LEU A 423 -26.04 5.43 -6.55
CA LEU A 423 -25.49 6.58 -5.82
C LEU A 423 -24.66 6.17 -4.60
N ASP A 424 -24.96 5.02 -4.00
CA ASP A 424 -24.33 4.54 -2.77
C ASP A 424 -23.12 3.63 -3.03
N LEU A 425 -22.80 3.36 -4.30
CA LEU A 425 -21.73 2.45 -4.67
C LEU A 425 -20.37 3.04 -4.26
N ARG A 426 -19.61 2.28 -3.47
CA ARG A 426 -18.28 2.64 -2.95
C ARG A 426 -17.16 1.84 -3.60
N TRP A 427 -17.42 0.57 -3.89
CA TRP A 427 -16.44 -0.32 -4.51
C TRP A 427 -16.95 -0.90 -5.82
N LEU A 428 -16.13 -0.77 -6.86
CA LEU A 428 -16.40 -1.34 -8.17
C LEU A 428 -15.17 -2.10 -8.66
N TYR A 429 -15.33 -3.41 -8.82
CA TYR A 429 -14.34 -4.27 -9.47
C TYR A 429 -14.80 -4.63 -10.87
N MET A 430 -13.94 -4.34 -11.85
CA MET A 430 -14.10 -4.74 -13.24
C MET A 430 -12.75 -5.22 -13.81
N ASP A 431 -11.89 -5.75 -12.94
CA ASP A 431 -10.62 -6.35 -13.30
C ASP A 431 -10.79 -7.57 -14.22
N SER A 432 -9.77 -7.88 -15.01
CA SER A 432 -9.76 -9.07 -15.89
C SER A 432 -10.99 -9.13 -16.81
N ASN A 433 -11.20 -8.08 -17.59
CA ASN A 433 -12.29 -7.96 -18.57
C ASN A 433 -11.71 -7.47 -19.92
N TYR A 434 -12.56 -7.07 -20.87
CA TYR A 434 -12.16 -6.65 -22.22
C TYR A 434 -12.52 -5.20 -22.52
N LEU A 435 -12.54 -4.33 -21.50
CA LEU A 435 -12.85 -2.91 -21.68
C LEU A 435 -11.76 -2.23 -22.52
N ASP A 436 -12.18 -1.40 -23.47
CA ASP A 436 -11.32 -0.76 -24.46
C ASP A 436 -11.14 0.75 -24.24
N THR A 437 -12.21 1.44 -23.85
CA THR A 437 -12.27 2.89 -23.71
C THR A 437 -13.04 3.26 -22.45
N LEU A 438 -12.52 4.19 -21.65
CA LEU A 438 -13.23 4.76 -20.51
C LEU A 438 -13.80 6.15 -20.86
N SER A 439 -15.06 6.38 -20.48
CA SER A 439 -15.72 7.67 -20.68
C SER A 439 -16.58 8.07 -19.49
N ARG A 440 -16.79 9.38 -19.32
CA ARG A 440 -17.62 9.95 -18.26
C ARG A 440 -19.03 9.36 -18.26
N GLU A 441 -19.61 9.13 -19.43
CA GLU A 441 -20.98 8.64 -19.56
C GLU A 441 -21.11 7.21 -19.05
N LYS A 442 -20.08 6.37 -19.23
CA LYS A 442 -20.08 4.98 -18.74
C LYS A 442 -20.16 4.92 -17.21
N PHE A 443 -19.51 5.84 -16.51
CA PHE A 443 -19.42 5.91 -15.04
C PHE A 443 -20.35 6.95 -14.38
N ALA A 444 -21.19 7.63 -15.16
CA ALA A 444 -22.10 8.64 -14.64
C ALA A 444 -23.01 8.05 -13.55
N GLY A 445 -23.07 8.72 -12.39
CA GLY A 445 -23.91 8.35 -11.23
C GLY A 445 -23.15 7.87 -9.99
N LEU A 446 -21.88 7.51 -10.14
CA LEU A 446 -21.06 6.91 -9.08
C LEU A 446 -20.49 7.95 -8.09
N GLN A 447 -21.36 8.71 -7.43
CA GLN A 447 -20.96 9.88 -6.62
C GLN A 447 -20.18 9.54 -5.35
N ASN A 448 -20.38 8.35 -4.80
CA ASN A 448 -19.72 7.88 -3.58
C ASN A 448 -18.65 6.82 -3.82
N LEU A 449 -18.24 6.59 -5.07
CA LEU A 449 -17.22 5.59 -5.36
C LEU A 449 -15.87 6.01 -4.79
N GLU A 450 -15.27 5.14 -3.99
CA GLU A 450 -13.98 5.35 -3.31
C GLU A 450 -12.87 4.49 -3.94
N TYR A 451 -13.23 3.32 -4.47
CA TYR A 451 -12.32 2.33 -5.04
C TYR A 451 -12.79 1.86 -6.42
N LEU A 452 -11.91 1.98 -7.42
CA LEU A 452 -12.13 1.49 -8.77
C LEU A 452 -10.95 0.62 -9.22
N ASN A 453 -11.24 -0.66 -9.49
CA ASN A 453 -10.29 -1.58 -10.11
C ASN A 453 -10.71 -1.96 -11.54
N VAL A 454 -9.84 -1.63 -12.49
CA VAL A 454 -9.97 -1.95 -13.92
C VAL A 454 -8.66 -2.52 -14.48
N GLU A 455 -7.87 -3.19 -13.64
CA GLU A 455 -6.66 -3.87 -14.08
C GLU A 455 -6.93 -5.02 -15.06
N TYR A 456 -5.89 -5.45 -15.78
CA TYR A 456 -5.97 -6.57 -16.73
C TYR A 456 -7.15 -6.43 -17.71
N ASN A 457 -7.32 -5.24 -18.26
CA ASN A 457 -8.27 -4.97 -19.34
C ASN A 457 -7.51 -4.63 -20.64
N ALA A 458 -8.24 -4.25 -21.69
CA ALA A 458 -7.67 -3.86 -22.98
C ALA A 458 -7.75 -2.34 -23.20
N ILE A 459 -7.68 -1.54 -22.12
CA ILE A 459 -8.00 -0.11 -22.19
C ILE A 459 -6.89 0.63 -22.95
N GLN A 460 -7.25 1.25 -24.07
CA GLN A 460 -6.35 2.02 -24.92
C GLN A 460 -6.52 3.53 -24.77
N LEU A 461 -7.74 3.98 -24.42
CA LEU A 461 -8.09 5.39 -24.38
C LEU A 461 -8.97 5.71 -23.15
N ILE A 462 -8.62 6.80 -22.47
CA ILE A 462 -9.46 7.43 -21.45
C ILE A 462 -9.89 8.78 -22.03
N LEU A 463 -11.19 9.12 -21.98
CA LEU A 463 -11.68 10.42 -22.43
C LEU A 463 -11.50 11.50 -21.34
N PRO A 464 -11.36 12.78 -21.71
CA PRO A 464 -11.24 13.88 -20.75
C PRO A 464 -12.40 13.91 -19.74
N GLY A 465 -12.09 14.18 -18.48
CA GLY A 465 -13.09 14.28 -17.42
C GLY A 465 -13.86 12.99 -17.11
N THR A 466 -13.32 11.81 -17.49
CA THR A 466 -13.93 10.51 -17.22
C THR A 466 -14.17 10.30 -15.72
N PHE A 467 -13.20 10.65 -14.88
CA PHE A 467 -13.27 10.42 -13.43
C PHE A 467 -14.06 11.48 -12.67
N ASN A 468 -14.45 12.60 -13.30
CA ASN A 468 -15.29 13.64 -12.70
C ASN A 468 -16.68 13.13 -12.28
N ALA A 469 -17.09 11.97 -12.80
CA ALA A 469 -18.31 11.29 -12.37
C ALA A 469 -18.22 10.72 -10.93
N MET A 470 -17.00 10.60 -10.37
CA MET A 470 -16.66 9.91 -9.13
C MET A 470 -15.79 10.80 -8.21
N PRO A 471 -16.33 11.88 -7.64
CA PRO A 471 -15.54 12.89 -6.91
C PRO A 471 -14.91 12.38 -5.60
N LYS A 472 -15.39 11.26 -5.03
CA LYS A 472 -14.85 10.65 -3.81
C LYS A 472 -13.81 9.56 -4.08
N LEU A 473 -13.41 9.36 -5.34
CA LEU A 473 -12.48 8.31 -5.70
C LEU A 473 -11.12 8.58 -5.04
N ARG A 474 -10.63 7.59 -4.29
CA ARG A 474 -9.34 7.62 -3.59
C ARG A 474 -8.33 6.68 -4.22
N ILE A 475 -8.77 5.48 -4.59
CA ILE A 475 -7.91 4.45 -5.17
C ILE A 475 -8.35 4.15 -6.60
N LEU A 476 -7.41 4.29 -7.53
CA LEU A 476 -7.60 3.99 -8.94
C LEU A 476 -6.52 3.02 -9.44
N ILE A 477 -6.96 1.84 -9.86
CA ILE A 477 -6.10 0.75 -10.30
C ILE A 477 -6.31 0.52 -11.81
N LEU A 478 -5.28 0.84 -12.61
CA LEU A 478 -5.28 0.85 -14.09
C LEU A 478 -4.10 0.06 -14.68
N ASN A 479 -3.38 -0.71 -13.87
CA ASN A 479 -2.24 -1.52 -14.29
C ASN A 479 -2.61 -2.61 -15.31
N ASN A 480 -1.61 -3.08 -16.04
CA ASN A 480 -1.76 -4.14 -17.05
C ASN A 480 -2.87 -3.82 -18.07
N ASN A 481 -2.81 -2.62 -18.67
CA ASN A 481 -3.71 -2.17 -19.73
C ASN A 481 -2.89 -1.77 -20.98
N LEU A 482 -3.54 -1.17 -21.98
CA LEU A 482 -2.94 -0.77 -23.26
C LEU A 482 -2.79 0.75 -23.39
N LEU A 483 -2.74 1.49 -22.27
CA LEU A 483 -2.74 2.95 -22.28
C LEU A 483 -1.41 3.50 -22.79
N ARG A 484 -1.49 4.51 -23.67
CA ARG A 484 -0.32 5.20 -24.25
C ARG A 484 -0.14 6.63 -23.77
N SER A 485 -1.24 7.28 -23.39
CA SER A 485 -1.28 8.67 -22.95
C SER A 485 -2.52 8.92 -22.11
N LEU A 486 -2.48 9.96 -21.28
CA LEU A 486 -3.62 10.45 -20.53
C LEU A 486 -4.08 11.80 -21.09
N PRO A 487 -5.40 12.04 -21.24
CA PRO A 487 -5.89 13.33 -21.71
C PRO A 487 -5.76 14.41 -20.63
N VAL A 488 -5.74 15.67 -21.05
CA VAL A 488 -5.84 16.82 -20.14
C VAL A 488 -7.18 16.74 -19.38
N ASP A 489 -7.15 17.15 -18.11
CA ASP A 489 -8.25 17.15 -17.15
C ASP A 489 -8.80 15.76 -16.83
N VAL A 490 -7.98 14.71 -16.97
CA VAL A 490 -8.39 13.34 -16.62
C VAL A 490 -8.69 13.18 -15.13
N PHE A 491 -7.90 13.82 -14.26
CA PHE A 491 -8.02 13.73 -12.79
C PHE A 491 -8.69 14.97 -12.17
N ALA A 492 -9.35 15.79 -12.98
CA ALA A 492 -9.99 17.00 -12.50
C ALA A 492 -11.16 16.69 -11.55
N GLY A 493 -11.07 17.17 -10.31
CA GLY A 493 -12.15 17.01 -9.32
C GLY A 493 -12.18 15.65 -8.60
N VAL A 494 -11.10 14.86 -8.68
CA VAL A 494 -10.86 13.69 -7.83
C VAL A 494 -9.64 13.91 -6.94
N SER A 495 -9.64 13.32 -5.74
CA SER A 495 -8.53 13.40 -4.79
C SER A 495 -7.98 12.01 -4.52
N LEU A 496 -7.21 11.51 -5.49
CA LEU A 496 -6.61 10.18 -5.43
C LEU A 496 -5.49 10.13 -4.38
N SER A 497 -5.53 9.12 -3.50
CA SER A 497 -4.43 8.73 -2.62
C SER A 497 -3.52 7.69 -3.27
N LYS A 498 -4.08 6.80 -4.12
CA LYS A 498 -3.32 5.75 -4.81
C LYS A 498 -3.69 5.66 -6.28
N LEU A 499 -2.67 5.69 -7.13
CA LEU A 499 -2.79 5.55 -8.58
C LEU A 499 -1.83 4.47 -9.07
N SER A 500 -2.36 3.41 -9.68
CA SER A 500 -1.55 2.36 -10.29
C SER A 500 -1.69 2.39 -11.81
N LEU A 501 -0.58 2.64 -12.51
CA LEU A 501 -0.47 2.69 -13.98
C LEU A 501 0.67 1.81 -14.50
N HIS A 502 1.24 0.94 -13.66
CA HIS A 502 2.32 0.07 -14.07
C HIS A 502 1.90 -0.91 -15.18
N ASN A 503 2.86 -1.41 -15.95
CA ASN A 503 2.65 -2.34 -17.06
C ASN A 503 1.63 -1.82 -18.09
N ASN A 504 1.78 -0.56 -18.52
CA ASN A 504 1.07 0.04 -19.64
C ASN A 504 2.07 0.35 -20.78
N TYR A 505 1.68 1.21 -21.73
CA TYR A 505 2.49 1.59 -22.89
C TYR A 505 2.80 3.09 -22.89
N PHE A 506 2.94 3.70 -21.71
CA PHE A 506 3.31 5.11 -21.59
C PHE A 506 4.76 5.34 -22.04
N MET A 507 4.92 6.26 -23.00
CA MET A 507 6.23 6.78 -23.39
C MET A 507 6.62 8.00 -22.57
N TYR A 508 5.64 8.84 -22.22
CA TYR A 508 5.78 9.96 -21.30
C TYR A 508 4.41 10.26 -20.68
N LEU A 509 4.40 10.99 -19.56
CA LEU A 509 3.17 11.49 -18.96
C LEU A 509 3.10 13.03 -19.06
N PRO A 510 2.01 13.61 -19.55
CA PRO A 510 1.85 15.06 -19.51
C PRO A 510 1.70 15.54 -18.06
N VAL A 511 2.37 16.64 -17.71
CA VAL A 511 2.22 17.23 -16.37
C VAL A 511 1.09 18.24 -16.33
N ALA A 512 1.09 19.18 -17.28
CA ALA A 512 0.13 20.27 -17.32
C ALA A 512 -1.29 19.75 -17.56
N GLY A 513 -2.16 20.03 -16.59
CA GLY A 513 -3.56 19.60 -16.57
C GLY A 513 -3.74 18.08 -16.45
N VAL A 514 -2.75 17.33 -15.96
CA VAL A 514 -2.89 15.89 -15.69
C VAL A 514 -2.25 15.57 -14.34
N LEU A 515 -0.92 15.52 -14.27
CA LEU A 515 -0.22 15.14 -13.05
C LEU A 515 -0.19 16.25 -12.00
N ASP A 516 -0.25 17.51 -12.43
CA ASP A 516 -0.41 18.68 -11.55
C ASP A 516 -1.75 18.70 -10.77
N GLN A 517 -2.71 17.87 -11.18
CA GLN A 517 -4.01 17.71 -10.51
C GLN A 517 -3.95 16.76 -9.29
N LEU A 518 -2.90 15.94 -9.18
CA LEU A 518 -2.75 14.92 -8.14
C LEU A 518 -2.18 15.51 -6.83
N THR A 519 -2.98 16.30 -6.11
CA THR A 519 -2.52 17.02 -4.90
C THR A 519 -2.50 16.20 -3.61
N SER A 520 -3.12 15.01 -3.60
CA SER A 520 -3.31 14.18 -2.40
C SER A 520 -2.74 12.78 -2.56
N ILE A 521 -1.90 12.59 -3.58
CA ILE A 521 -1.33 11.29 -3.92
C ILE A 521 -0.30 10.89 -2.85
N ILE A 522 -0.41 9.65 -2.37
CA ILE A 522 0.51 9.01 -1.43
C ILE A 522 1.31 7.93 -2.16
N GLN A 523 0.67 7.23 -3.10
CA GLN A 523 1.31 6.16 -3.86
C GLN A 523 1.00 6.27 -5.36
N ILE A 524 2.03 6.29 -6.19
CA ILE A 524 1.93 6.25 -7.65
C ILE A 524 2.83 5.16 -8.24
N ASP A 525 2.22 4.12 -8.81
CA ASP A 525 2.96 3.02 -9.41
C ASP A 525 3.02 3.14 -10.94
N LEU A 526 4.24 3.18 -11.50
CA LEU A 526 4.51 3.57 -12.88
C LEU A 526 5.48 2.61 -13.60
N HIS A 527 5.97 1.56 -12.93
CA HIS A 527 6.97 0.65 -13.52
C HIS A 527 6.44 -0.13 -14.73
N GLY A 528 7.33 -0.78 -15.47
CA GLY A 528 6.92 -1.62 -16.60
C GLY A 528 6.31 -0.87 -17.79
N ASN A 529 6.52 0.46 -17.87
CA ASN A 529 6.14 1.30 -19.00
C ASN A 529 7.35 1.58 -19.92
N PRO A 530 7.16 1.67 -21.24
CA PRO A 530 8.23 1.90 -22.22
C PRO A 530 8.61 3.40 -22.29
N TRP A 531 9.21 3.93 -21.23
CA TRP A 531 9.55 5.35 -21.12
C TRP A 531 10.50 5.81 -22.25
N GLU A 532 10.12 6.88 -22.94
CA GLU A 532 10.93 7.54 -23.95
C GLU A 532 11.68 8.71 -23.32
N CYS A 533 12.97 8.52 -23.09
CA CYS A 533 13.88 9.48 -22.50
C CYS A 533 14.38 10.50 -23.53
N ALA A 534 13.42 11.24 -24.07
CA ALA A 534 13.62 12.39 -24.96
C ALA A 534 13.14 13.68 -24.27
N CYS A 535 13.26 14.82 -24.95
CA CYS A 535 12.88 16.13 -24.38
C CYS A 535 11.43 16.19 -23.83
N THR A 536 10.53 15.34 -24.33
CA THR A 536 9.13 15.23 -23.90
C THR A 536 8.96 14.73 -22.46
N ILE A 537 9.92 13.97 -21.91
CA ILE A 537 9.85 13.45 -20.55
C ILE A 537 10.32 14.46 -19.49
N VAL A 538 11.02 15.53 -19.88
CA VAL A 538 11.62 16.51 -18.96
C VAL A 538 10.59 17.16 -18.02
N PRO A 539 9.39 17.59 -18.47
CA PRO A 539 8.37 18.10 -17.56
C PRO A 539 7.94 17.05 -16.54
N PHE A 540 7.72 15.81 -16.98
CA PHE A 540 7.35 14.69 -16.11
C PHE A 540 8.44 14.41 -15.07
N LYS A 541 9.70 14.42 -15.49
CA LYS A 541 10.86 14.31 -14.62
C LYS A 541 10.87 15.40 -13.54
N GLN A 542 10.70 16.67 -13.93
CA GLN A 542 10.62 17.78 -12.98
C GLN A 542 9.45 17.66 -12.02
N TRP A 543 8.30 17.14 -12.48
CA TRP A 543 7.16 16.89 -11.61
C TRP A 543 7.45 15.74 -10.63
N ALA A 544 8.05 14.65 -11.11
CA ALA A 544 8.43 13.51 -10.28
C ALA A 544 9.49 13.91 -9.23
N GLU A 545 10.44 14.76 -9.60
CA GLU A 545 11.45 15.35 -8.70
C GLU A 545 10.80 16.24 -7.62
N ARG A 546 9.69 16.92 -7.94
CA ARG A 546 8.92 17.79 -7.02
C ARG A 546 7.97 17.06 -6.11
N LEU A 547 7.60 15.84 -6.46
CA LEU A 547 6.80 15.03 -5.56
C LEU A 547 7.65 14.82 -4.32
N GLY A 548 7.20 15.41 -3.20
CA GLY A 548 7.88 15.25 -1.93
C GLY A 548 8.13 13.77 -1.68
N SER A 549 9.20 13.48 -0.97
CA SER A 549 9.61 12.10 -0.72
C SER A 549 8.48 11.21 -0.13
N GLU A 550 7.41 11.83 0.41
CA GLU A 550 6.13 11.25 0.89
C GLU A 550 5.40 10.40 -0.14
N VAL A 551 5.61 10.67 -1.42
CA VAL A 551 4.91 9.98 -2.52
C VAL A 551 5.76 8.84 -3.06
N LEU A 552 5.17 7.64 -3.08
CA LEU A 552 5.83 6.42 -3.53
C LEU A 552 5.81 6.31 -5.03
N MET A 553 6.98 6.41 -5.65
CA MET A 553 7.16 6.21 -7.08
C MET A 553 8.12 5.04 -7.32
N SER A 554 7.72 4.12 -8.20
CA SER A 554 8.55 3.00 -8.63
C SER A 554 9.68 3.45 -9.57
N ASP A 555 10.82 2.75 -9.60
CA ASP A 555 11.93 2.96 -10.55
C ASP A 555 11.45 3.12 -12.01
N LEU A 556 11.89 4.18 -12.69
CA LEU A 556 11.44 4.50 -14.04
C LEU A 556 12.56 4.35 -15.06
N LYS A 557 12.56 3.23 -15.77
CA LYS A 557 13.61 2.88 -16.73
C LYS A 557 13.25 3.32 -18.14
N CYS A 558 14.17 4.03 -18.79
CA CYS A 558 14.10 4.35 -20.22
C CYS A 558 14.06 3.08 -21.07
N GLU A 559 13.14 2.97 -22.01
CA GLU A 559 13.12 1.95 -23.05
C GLU A 559 13.69 2.53 -24.37
N THR A 560 13.46 3.82 -24.63
CA THR A 560 13.98 4.52 -25.80
C THR A 560 14.59 5.86 -25.38
N PRO A 561 15.57 6.41 -26.13
CA PRO A 561 16.29 5.80 -27.25
C PRO A 561 17.35 4.80 -26.74
N VAL A 562 17.95 4.03 -27.66
CA VAL A 562 18.86 2.90 -27.33
C VAL A 562 20.07 3.33 -26.47
N ASN A 563 20.51 4.58 -26.60
CA ASN A 563 21.58 5.18 -25.79
C ASN A 563 21.25 5.30 -24.29
N PHE A 564 19.95 5.36 -23.95
CA PHE A 564 19.47 5.41 -22.58
C PHE A 564 18.77 4.13 -22.14
N PHE A 565 18.75 3.08 -22.97
CA PHE A 565 18.05 1.82 -22.68
C PHE A 565 18.37 1.26 -21.28
N ARG A 566 17.31 0.98 -20.52
CA ARG A 566 17.29 0.51 -19.13
C ARG A 566 17.96 1.43 -18.11
N LYS A 567 18.37 2.65 -18.45
CA LYS A 567 18.81 3.63 -17.46
C LYS A 567 17.60 4.20 -16.75
N ASP A 568 17.70 4.45 -15.46
CA ASP A 568 16.66 5.23 -14.78
C ASP A 568 16.70 6.67 -15.30
N PHE A 569 15.56 7.19 -15.73
CA PHE A 569 15.52 8.52 -16.33
C PHE A 569 15.60 9.65 -15.30
N MET A 570 15.28 9.38 -14.03
CA MET A 570 15.45 10.34 -12.94
C MET A 570 16.92 10.72 -12.76
N LEU A 571 17.82 9.78 -13.08
CA LEU A 571 19.27 9.92 -12.96
C LEU A 571 19.93 10.66 -14.13
N LEU A 572 19.24 10.74 -15.27
CA LEU A 572 19.76 11.40 -16.46
C LEU A 572 19.70 12.92 -16.30
N SER A 573 20.75 13.62 -16.75
CA SER A 573 20.71 15.09 -16.76
C SER A 573 19.70 15.59 -17.80
N ASN A 574 19.03 16.68 -17.47
CA ASN A 574 18.10 17.35 -18.38
C ASN A 574 18.82 17.81 -19.68
N ASP A 575 20.11 18.11 -19.59
CA ASP A 575 20.95 18.52 -20.73
C ASP A 575 21.22 17.37 -21.71
N GLU A 576 21.37 16.15 -21.18
CA GLU A 576 21.63 14.94 -21.97
C GLU A 576 20.34 14.46 -22.67
N ILE A 577 19.20 14.59 -21.99
CA ILE A 577 17.88 14.23 -22.52
C ILE A 577 17.38 15.27 -23.53
N CYS A 578 17.64 16.57 -23.28
CA CYS A 578 17.21 17.65 -24.15
C CYS A 578 18.31 18.70 -24.42
N PRO A 579 19.27 18.40 -25.31
CA PRO A 579 20.34 19.33 -25.66
C PRO A 579 19.83 20.63 -26.34
N GLN A 580 18.61 20.60 -26.90
CA GLN A 580 17.99 21.74 -27.60
C GLN A 580 17.48 22.86 -26.67
N LEU A 581 17.22 22.56 -25.38
CA LEU A 581 16.83 23.58 -24.40
C LEU A 581 18.00 24.53 -24.06
N TYR A 582 19.24 24.04 -24.14
CA TYR A 582 20.45 24.78 -23.78
C TYR A 582 21.24 25.29 -24.99
N ALA A 583 21.00 24.75 -26.19
CA ALA A 583 21.63 25.23 -27.44
C ALA A 583 21.24 26.68 -27.83
N ARG A 584 20.20 27.28 -27.22
CA ARG A 584 19.87 28.70 -27.42
C ARG A 584 20.74 29.67 -26.62
N ILE A 585 21.62 29.17 -25.74
CA ILE A 585 22.55 30.00 -24.98
C ILE A 585 23.96 29.76 -25.53
N SER A 586 24.20 30.22 -26.75
CA SER A 586 25.54 30.35 -27.32
C SER A 586 25.55 31.57 -28.25
N PRO A 587 26.19 32.69 -27.87
CA PRO A 587 26.26 33.87 -28.72
C PRO A 587 27.34 33.61 -29.78
N THR A 588 26.93 33.20 -30.98
CA THR A 588 27.83 33.26 -32.14
C THR A 588 27.62 34.58 -32.87
N LEU A 589 28.56 35.50 -32.65
CA LEU A 589 28.85 36.58 -33.58
C LEU A 589 29.28 35.96 -34.92
N THR A 590 28.55 36.21 -36.00
CA THR A 590 29.10 36.69 -37.29
C THR A 590 28.01 36.92 -38.33
N SER A 591 28.27 37.93 -39.16
CA SER A 591 27.47 38.49 -40.23
C SER A 591 27.27 37.58 -41.44
N HIS A 592 26.08 37.60 -42.07
CA HIS A 592 25.90 38.25 -43.37
C HIS A 592 24.47 38.11 -43.92
N SER A 593 24.14 39.12 -44.72
CA SER A 593 22.89 39.39 -45.43
C SER A 593 22.36 38.26 -46.32
N LYS A 594 21.03 38.19 -46.47
CA LYS A 594 20.36 38.32 -47.78
C LYS A 594 18.86 38.57 -47.64
N ASN A 595 18.41 39.60 -48.34
CA ASN A 595 17.01 39.86 -48.67
C ASN A 595 16.51 38.84 -49.70
N SER A 596 15.31 38.31 -49.51
CA SER A 596 14.40 37.98 -50.60
C SER A 596 12.96 37.91 -50.09
N THR A 597 12.16 38.83 -50.60
CA THR A 597 10.69 38.82 -50.61
C THR A 597 10.15 37.64 -51.42
N GLY A 598 9.10 36.99 -50.91
CA GLY A 598 8.32 35.97 -51.62
C GLY A 598 6.98 35.74 -50.93
N LEU A 599 5.91 35.78 -51.72
CA LEU A 599 4.50 35.85 -51.33
C LEU A 599 3.98 34.68 -50.49
N ALA A 600 2.86 34.98 -49.83
CA ALA A 600 2.03 34.15 -48.98
C ALA A 600 1.53 32.84 -49.60
N GLU A 601 1.35 31.82 -48.75
CA GLU A 601 0.21 30.90 -48.84
C GLU A 601 -0.18 30.36 -47.46
N THR A 602 -1.48 30.20 -47.31
CA THR A 602 -2.27 29.91 -46.11
C THR A 602 -2.10 28.48 -45.60
N GLY A 603 -2.03 28.31 -44.27
CA GLY A 603 -2.39 27.03 -43.63
C GLY A 603 -1.73 26.77 -42.29
N THR A 604 -2.56 26.43 -41.30
CA THR A 604 -2.27 25.79 -40.01
C THR A 604 -1.77 26.67 -38.86
N HIS A 605 -2.63 26.75 -37.84
CA HIS A 605 -2.34 27.18 -36.48
C HIS A 605 -1.13 26.43 -35.93
N SER A 606 0.03 27.09 -35.94
CA SER A 606 1.21 26.69 -35.20
C SER A 606 1.10 27.14 -33.75
N ASN A 607 1.14 26.15 -32.85
CA ASN A 607 1.22 26.28 -31.40
C ASN A 607 2.29 27.29 -30.97
N SER A 608 1.85 28.41 -30.39
CA SER A 608 2.71 29.34 -29.66
C SER A 608 2.51 29.16 -28.15
N TYR A 609 3.00 28.05 -27.60
CA TYR A 609 3.13 27.87 -26.15
C TYR A 609 4.44 27.16 -25.82
N LEU A 610 5.55 27.69 -26.34
CA LEU A 610 6.90 27.42 -25.84
C LEU A 610 7.63 28.75 -25.79
N ASP A 611 7.29 29.57 -24.80
CA ASP A 611 8.11 30.72 -24.39
C ASP A 611 7.86 31.03 -22.91
N THR A 612 8.40 30.19 -22.03
CA THR A 612 8.44 30.46 -20.58
C THR A 612 9.59 31.41 -20.26
N SER A 613 9.45 32.69 -20.62
CA SER A 613 10.25 33.76 -19.97
C SER A 613 9.66 35.17 -20.08
N ARG A 614 8.35 35.34 -20.24
CA ARG A 614 7.71 36.66 -20.12
C ARG A 614 6.44 36.58 -19.30
N VAL A 615 6.55 36.92 -18.01
CA VAL A 615 5.36 37.27 -17.22
C VAL A 615 4.81 38.58 -17.80
N SER A 616 3.59 38.52 -18.32
CA SER A 616 2.87 39.69 -18.82
C SER A 616 2.79 40.77 -17.73
N ILE A 617 3.18 42.01 -18.08
CA ILE A 617 3.07 43.18 -17.18
C ILE A 617 1.63 43.36 -16.65
N SER A 618 0.62 42.84 -17.39
CA SER A 618 -0.78 42.79 -16.99
C SER A 618 -1.12 41.89 -15.79
N VAL A 619 -0.24 40.95 -15.41
CA VAL A 619 -0.44 40.04 -14.25
C VAL A 619 0.53 40.36 -13.11
N LEU A 620 1.73 40.82 -13.45
CA LEU A 620 2.73 41.20 -12.45
C LEU A 620 2.30 42.42 -11.63
N VAL A 621 1.71 43.44 -12.27
CA VAL A 621 1.30 44.68 -11.59
C VAL A 621 0.14 44.42 -10.62
N PRO A 622 -0.96 43.73 -10.99
CA PRO A 622 -2.00 43.39 -10.03
C PRO A 622 -1.51 42.44 -8.92
N GLY A 623 -0.62 41.49 -9.23
CA GLY A 623 -0.07 40.55 -8.26
C GLY A 623 0.78 41.25 -7.19
N LEU A 624 1.69 42.14 -7.61
CA LEU A 624 2.48 42.95 -6.69
C LEU A 624 1.61 43.91 -5.86
N LEU A 625 0.54 44.43 -6.45
CA LEU A 625 -0.40 45.30 -5.74
C LEU A 625 -1.20 44.51 -4.69
N LEU A 626 -1.57 43.25 -4.96
CA LEU A 626 -2.21 42.36 -4.00
C LEU A 626 -1.27 42.00 -2.84
N VAL A 627 0.00 41.71 -3.13
CA VAL A 627 1.02 41.46 -2.09
C VAL A 627 1.26 42.70 -1.24
N PHE A 628 1.31 43.88 -1.85
CA PHE A 628 1.48 45.13 -1.11
C PHE A 628 0.27 45.43 -0.22
N VAL A 629 -0.95 45.24 -0.73
CA VAL A 629 -2.19 45.45 0.03
C VAL A 629 -2.32 44.46 1.18
N THR A 630 -2.02 43.18 0.96
CA THR A 630 -2.04 42.16 2.03
C THR A 630 -0.98 42.46 3.09
N SER A 631 0.23 42.84 2.69
CA SER A 631 1.28 43.24 3.63
C SER A 631 0.87 44.47 4.48
N ALA A 632 0.24 45.47 3.87
CA ALA A 632 -0.25 46.65 4.58
C ALA A 632 -1.36 46.29 5.59
N PHE A 633 -2.28 45.40 5.22
CA PHE A 633 -3.32 44.93 6.15
C PHE A 633 -2.76 44.10 7.30
N THR A 634 -1.73 43.28 7.07
CA THR A 634 -1.07 42.53 8.16
C THR A 634 -0.35 43.45 9.14
N VAL A 635 0.32 44.50 8.65
CA VAL A 635 0.99 45.49 9.49
C VAL A 635 -0.03 46.30 10.31
N VAL A 636 -1.12 46.74 9.69
CA VAL A 636 -2.22 47.42 10.42
C VAL A 636 -2.87 46.47 11.43
N GLY A 637 -3.08 45.20 11.09
CA GLY A 637 -3.59 44.18 11.99
C GLY A 637 -2.69 43.96 13.21
N MET A 638 -1.38 43.86 13.00
CA MET A 638 -0.38 43.78 14.07
C MET A 638 -0.38 45.04 14.94
N LEU A 639 -0.48 46.23 14.35
CA LEU A 639 -0.53 47.50 15.08
C LEU A 639 -1.81 47.61 15.93
N VAL A 640 -2.96 47.20 15.41
CA VAL A 640 -4.23 47.13 16.15
C VAL A 640 -4.14 46.09 17.26
N PHE A 641 -3.53 44.93 17.02
CA PHE A 641 -3.30 43.89 18.03
C PHE A 641 -2.39 44.40 19.16
N ILE A 642 -1.30 45.08 18.84
CA ILE A 642 -0.37 45.69 19.81
C ILE A 642 -1.07 46.80 20.60
N LEU A 643 -1.87 47.65 19.95
CA LEU A 643 -2.63 48.71 20.63
C LEU A 643 -3.72 48.11 21.53
N ARG A 644 -4.38 47.03 21.11
CA ARG A 644 -5.38 46.29 21.90
C ARG A 644 -4.74 45.59 23.10
N ASN A 645 -3.53 45.04 22.94
CA ASN A 645 -2.76 44.46 24.04
C ASN A 645 -2.22 45.52 25.01
N ARG A 646 -1.79 46.70 24.54
CA ARG A 646 -1.44 47.82 25.42
C ARG A 646 -2.66 48.34 26.20
N LYS A 647 -3.86 48.32 25.60
CA LYS A 647 -5.11 48.69 26.28
C LYS A 647 -5.57 47.62 27.28
N ARG A 648 -5.28 46.33 27.03
CA ARG A 648 -5.47 45.22 27.99
C ARG A 648 -4.45 45.26 29.14
N SER A 649 -3.20 45.61 28.86
CA SER A 649 -2.15 45.79 29.89
C SER A 649 -2.48 46.94 30.82
N LYS A 650 -2.87 48.11 30.29
CA LYS A 650 -3.33 49.25 31.11
C LYS A 650 -4.59 48.94 31.94
N ARG A 651 -5.45 48.01 31.49
CA ARG A 651 -6.60 47.51 32.28
C ARG A 651 -6.19 46.52 33.37
N ARG A 652 -5.05 45.84 33.22
CA ARG A 652 -4.48 44.92 34.20
C ARG A 652 -3.75 45.69 35.31
N ASP A 653 -3.05 46.77 34.96
CA ASP A 653 -2.36 47.64 35.94
C ASP A 653 -3.35 48.54 36.73
N ALA A 654 -4.53 48.83 36.17
CA ALA A 654 -5.61 49.53 36.87
C ALA A 654 -6.43 48.62 37.80
N ASN A 655 -6.36 47.29 37.62
CA ASN A 655 -7.03 46.31 38.49
C ASN A 655 -6.11 45.67 39.53
N SER A 656 -4.78 45.79 39.40
CA SER A 656 -3.82 45.24 40.38
C SER A 656 -3.56 46.17 41.56
N SER A 657 -4.09 47.40 41.55
CA SER A 657 -3.97 48.38 42.65
C SER A 657 -5.20 48.38 43.59
N ALA A 658 -6.12 47.43 43.43
CA ALA A 658 -7.37 47.38 44.22
C ALA A 658 -7.66 46.03 44.90
N SER A 659 -6.72 45.07 44.95
CA SER A 659 -6.98 43.77 45.59
C SER A 659 -5.81 43.18 46.38
N GLU A 660 -4.91 44.01 46.91
CA GLU A 660 -4.15 43.65 48.10
C GLU A 660 -4.89 44.21 49.30
N ILE A 661 -5.72 43.36 49.92
CA ILE A 661 -6.13 43.29 51.32
C ILE A 661 -7.25 42.24 51.31
N ASN A 662 -6.91 40.97 51.49
CA ASN A 662 -7.57 40.10 52.45
C ASN A 662 -7.03 38.66 52.40
N SER A 663 -6.62 38.23 53.58
CA SER A 663 -6.76 36.88 54.14
C SER A 663 -5.95 35.74 53.52
N LEU A 664 -4.79 35.49 54.14
CA LEU A 664 -4.49 34.16 54.69
C LEU A 664 -5.76 33.51 55.26
N GLN A 665 -6.07 32.27 54.90
CA GLN A 665 -6.36 31.18 55.85
C GLN A 665 -6.68 29.86 55.10
N THR A 666 -6.07 28.78 55.59
CA THR A 666 -6.59 27.39 55.65
C THR A 666 -6.76 26.55 54.38
N VAL A 667 -5.83 25.62 54.25
CA VAL A 667 -5.97 24.27 53.68
C VAL A 667 -6.59 23.36 54.75
N CYS A 668 -7.65 22.61 54.43
CA CYS A 668 -7.95 21.25 54.90
C CYS A 668 -9.22 20.69 54.21
N ASP A 669 -9.21 19.37 54.02
CA ASP A 669 -10.24 18.42 53.55
C ASP A 669 -10.09 17.94 52.09
N SER A 670 -10.26 16.66 51.77
CA SER A 670 -10.31 15.38 52.51
C SER A 670 -10.45 14.33 51.41
N SER A 671 -9.61 13.30 51.38
CA SER A 671 -9.86 12.12 50.55
C SER A 671 -9.68 10.86 51.40
N TYR A 672 -10.83 10.32 51.81
CA TYR A 672 -11.04 8.93 52.20
C TYR A 672 -10.87 8.03 50.97
N TRP A 673 -10.18 6.90 51.09
CA TRP A 673 -10.73 5.55 50.81
C TRP A 673 -9.77 4.46 51.30
N HIS A 674 -10.38 3.38 51.77
CA HIS A 674 -9.86 2.33 52.63
C HIS A 674 -8.87 1.35 51.99
N SER A 675 -8.05 0.78 52.87
CA SER A 675 -7.15 -0.35 52.74
C SER A 675 -7.84 -1.72 52.67
N GLY A 676 -7.16 -2.68 52.04
CA GLY A 676 -7.26 -4.13 52.34
C GLY A 676 -5.92 -4.64 52.90
N PRO A 677 -5.89 -5.63 53.81
CA PRO A 677 -4.70 -5.97 54.63
C PRO A 677 -3.92 -7.18 54.09
N TYR A 678 -2.63 -7.31 54.43
CA TYR A 678 -1.98 -8.52 54.98
C TYR A 678 -0.44 -8.34 55.17
N ASN A 679 -0.03 -8.40 56.44
CA ASN A 679 1.16 -8.98 57.07
C ASN A 679 2.61 -8.79 56.53
N ALA A 680 3.46 -8.24 57.41
CA ALA A 680 4.63 -8.89 58.06
C ALA A 680 5.95 -8.06 58.03
N ASP A 681 6.37 -7.66 59.23
CA ASP A 681 7.72 -7.54 59.81
C ASP A 681 8.93 -7.07 58.98
N GLY A 682 9.63 -6.04 59.50
CA GLY A 682 11.09 -5.93 59.32
C GLY A 682 11.74 -4.54 59.31
N ALA A 683 12.20 -4.10 60.49
CA ALA A 683 13.41 -3.31 60.80
C ALA A 683 13.86 -2.09 59.94
N HIS A 684 13.90 -0.93 60.63
CA HIS A 684 14.89 0.16 60.59
C HIS A 684 15.87 0.28 59.41
N ARG A 685 15.81 1.44 58.74
CA ARG A 685 17.00 2.24 58.37
C ARG A 685 16.65 3.71 58.26
N VAL A 686 17.21 4.49 59.18
CA VAL A 686 17.35 5.96 59.13
C VAL A 686 18.53 6.25 58.19
N TYR A 687 18.36 7.16 57.22
CA TYR A 687 19.39 8.15 56.89
C TYR A 687 18.76 9.38 56.24
N ASP A 688 19.15 10.50 56.82
CA ASP A 688 18.84 11.90 56.56
C ASP A 688 19.65 12.40 55.35
N CYS A 689 19.10 13.32 54.55
CA CYS A 689 19.86 14.11 53.58
C CYS A 689 19.32 15.54 53.58
N GLY A 690 20.03 16.37 54.35
CA GLY A 690 19.77 17.78 54.54
C GLY A 690 20.02 18.64 53.31
N SER A 691 19.32 19.77 53.33
CA SER A 691 19.46 20.95 52.49
C SER A 691 20.83 21.60 52.63
N HIS A 692 21.49 21.89 51.52
CA HIS A 692 22.54 22.91 51.45
C HIS A 692 22.01 24.15 50.75
N SER A 693 21.87 25.22 51.52
CA SER A 693 21.91 26.60 51.04
C SER A 693 23.37 27.03 50.88
N LEU A 694 23.64 27.87 49.89
CA LEU A 694 24.76 28.82 49.90
C LEU A 694 24.40 30.00 48.99
N SER A 695 24.29 31.14 49.65
CA SER A 695 24.41 32.51 49.14
C SER A 695 25.80 32.78 48.58
N ASP A 696 25.90 33.42 47.41
CA ASP A 696 26.23 34.84 47.25
C ASP A 696 25.95 35.28 45.80
#